data_AF-A0A2T6C582-F1
#
_entry.id   AF-A0A2T6C582-F1
#
_cell.length_a   1.000
_cell.length_b   1.000
_cell.length_c   1.000
_cell.angle_alpha   90.00
_cell.angle_beta   90.00
_cell.angle_gamma   90.00
#
_symmetry.space_group_name_H-M   'P 1'
#
loop_
_entity.id
_entity.type
_entity.pdbx_description
1 polymer ?
#
loop_
_entity_poly.entity_id
_entity_poly.type
_entity_poly.pdbx_seq_one_letter_code
_entity_poly.pdbx_strand_id
1 'polypeptide(L)'
;MSKPQEILELEAAYGITLEETKDEKEIMYWRNSNLYFLNDEQEIIGLNLNDNQISKIEHLEKLTNLSKLGISNNDISKIENLEKLTNLSEFDISNNNISKIESLENLTNLLKLYISSNHISKIENLEKLTNLSELYISYNKISKLEYLETLTNLLEFDISNNNISKIESLENLTNLLKLYISSNHISKIENLEKLTNLSELDFSSNQISKIENLESLTNLSVLNISYNEVSDIKIINPLLRLNKLKYLNVSGNPFIKSSNLNLNWRENHLDIVKSELQKLKENQINIELPVKVMLLGNHASGKSTLLKYLQTQQHSEVHTIKNTSTNVLSVVHSKTTINYNLPKAIFYDFGGQDYYHGVHRAFFTQEAVNILVWNAASDENKSIYGGSNKFSMRNYNRSYWLAQLKYVFFKQYNDISQYTDPLLLIQTYADIHQKNNWKEDYNAHNIVDEFYISLNKDYKTLKNEASLKYVEASFWHTVTQHSEEKKVPVWFPEFLSYIINKKSSKAVSLNTIIQYYKREVTADFTEKDREDALRADLEQLSRKGILLYYKNDPVLKDVAWLNPEATVTKIHETILNKNIILKYKGRLTIEEFEKLNIDSEMERLLLTEKILFFDKYNKEYIIPNYLPLSSEDDVIYNLLFFAVEPTFILQFKHFIPFGLINQLICHFGQNLDNKYYWRDQLIFTLDRKFKVWIQLDFSKLMISVSIKSIRTGISINKVVQRIFQEIMFLYWGKEVPPIIKKGSDELLTNKTTKNVYNEIGILALLKNTNIGVITPSDMYISVDGKNFKNYNLLINPNIKKMKKIFISYSRKDVEYKDELRKHLNILKLFDIADNWSCEDITIGKWHNQIQYELHESDMVIFMLSINFFNSKYILEQEVHKTMDAIADGSNKKVYCIVVSEFPGLENFNEENMLERQKNIAKLGTYQYGMYTRIENRITGNKEEKLITLKEASRLGILDEQLTKIVNKILRDI
;
A
#
# COMPACT_ATOMS: atom_id res chain seq x y z
N MET A 1 -47.03 15.18 1.72
CA MET A 1 -47.54 15.50 0.38
C MET A 1 -47.32 14.30 -0.52
N SER A 2 -48.09 14.14 -1.60
CA SER A 2 -47.83 13.09 -2.59
C SER A 2 -46.53 13.39 -3.32
N LYS A 3 -45.69 12.38 -3.51
CA LYS A 3 -44.46 12.47 -4.29
C LYS A 3 -44.78 12.91 -5.74
N PRO A 4 -44.00 13.83 -6.36
CA PRO A 4 -44.24 14.29 -7.74
C PRO A 4 -44.27 13.13 -8.74
N GLN A 5 -45.08 13.26 -9.81
CA GLN A 5 -45.27 12.20 -10.79
C GLN A 5 -43.98 11.89 -11.56
N GLU A 6 -43.18 12.91 -11.84
CA GLU A 6 -41.90 12.80 -12.53
C GLU A 6 -40.88 12.00 -11.71
N ILE A 7 -40.90 12.14 -10.37
CA ILE A 7 -40.07 11.33 -9.48
C ILE A 7 -40.50 9.86 -9.53
N LEU A 8 -41.80 9.59 -9.52
CA LEU A 8 -42.31 8.21 -9.62
C LEU A 8 -41.93 7.54 -10.95
N GLU A 9 -41.93 8.31 -12.05
CA GLU A 9 -41.47 7.82 -13.35
C GLU A 9 -39.97 7.49 -13.35
N LEU A 10 -39.14 8.33 -12.73
CA LEU A 10 -37.70 8.08 -12.58
C LEU A 10 -37.40 6.86 -11.69
N GLU A 11 -38.12 6.71 -10.57
CA GLU A 11 -38.02 5.52 -9.72
C GLU A 11 -38.35 4.23 -10.49
N ALA A 12 -39.40 4.26 -11.31
CA ALA A 12 -39.81 3.13 -12.13
C ALA A 12 -38.80 2.82 -13.26
N ALA A 13 -38.28 3.84 -13.94
CA ALA A 13 -37.33 3.68 -15.03
C ALA A 13 -35.99 3.10 -14.54
N TYR A 14 -35.46 3.64 -13.45
CA TYR A 14 -34.14 3.25 -12.93
C TYR A 14 -34.16 2.14 -11.88
N GLY A 15 -35.34 1.74 -11.39
CA GLY A 15 -35.47 0.73 -10.34
C GLY A 15 -34.92 1.19 -8.99
N ILE A 16 -35.06 2.47 -8.67
CA ILE A 16 -34.52 3.12 -7.47
C ILE A 16 -35.64 3.70 -6.60
N THR A 17 -35.29 4.14 -5.39
CA THR A 17 -36.19 4.94 -4.53
C THR A 17 -35.55 6.29 -4.25
N LEU A 18 -36.28 7.36 -4.55
CA LEU A 18 -35.88 8.76 -4.38
C LEU A 18 -36.55 9.36 -3.13
N GLU A 19 -35.77 10.07 -2.32
CA GLU A 19 -36.24 10.74 -1.11
C GLU A 19 -36.13 12.25 -1.22
N GLU A 20 -37.11 12.97 -0.67
CA GLU A 20 -37.09 14.43 -0.64
C GLU A 20 -36.13 14.92 0.45
N THR A 21 -35.19 15.79 0.08
CA THR A 21 -34.41 16.56 1.06
C THR A 21 -35.02 17.95 1.27
N LYS A 22 -34.75 18.55 2.44
CA LYS A 22 -35.09 19.95 2.75
C LYS A 22 -33.89 20.90 2.63
N ASP A 23 -32.69 20.36 2.43
CA ASP A 23 -31.48 21.14 2.26
C ASP A 23 -30.92 20.92 0.85
N GLU A 24 -31.04 21.94 0.00
CA GLU A 24 -30.52 21.91 -1.37
C GLU A 24 -29.06 21.49 -1.46
N LYS A 25 -28.25 21.82 -0.42
CA LYS A 25 -26.83 21.47 -0.42
C LYS A 25 -26.62 19.96 -0.43
N GLU A 26 -27.54 19.19 0.16
CA GLU A 26 -27.49 17.72 0.18
C GLU A 26 -27.51 17.07 -1.19
N ILE A 27 -28.03 17.75 -2.22
CA ILE A 27 -28.13 17.21 -3.58
C ILE A 27 -26.75 16.91 -4.17
N MET A 28 -25.77 17.79 -4.03
CA MET A 28 -24.45 17.61 -4.66
C MET A 28 -23.41 17.02 -3.70
N TYR A 29 -23.80 16.67 -2.46
CA TYR A 29 -22.91 15.91 -1.59
C TYR A 29 -22.83 14.45 -2.06
N TRP A 30 -21.63 14.00 -2.43
CA TRP A 30 -21.23 12.61 -2.73
C TRP A 30 -21.64 11.55 -1.69
N ARG A 31 -22.17 12.02 -0.56
CA ARG A 31 -22.55 11.24 0.58
C ARG A 31 -24.04 10.94 0.64
N ASN A 32 -24.86 11.57 -0.17
CA ASN A 32 -26.24 11.17 -0.28
C ASN A 32 -26.44 10.64 -1.70
N SER A 33 -27.23 9.60 -1.88
CA SER A 33 -27.68 9.17 -3.20
C SER A 33 -29.19 9.02 -3.18
N ASN A 34 -29.79 9.19 -4.35
CA ASN A 34 -31.22 9.13 -4.57
C ASN A 34 -32.00 10.16 -3.75
N LEU A 35 -31.64 11.44 -3.96
CA LEU A 35 -32.38 12.57 -3.39
C LEU A 35 -33.02 13.42 -4.48
N TYR A 36 -34.11 14.08 -4.14
CA TYR A 36 -34.65 15.21 -4.90
C TYR A 36 -34.95 16.39 -3.97
N PHE A 37 -34.88 17.60 -4.52
CA PHE A 37 -35.18 18.85 -3.80
C PHE A 37 -36.22 19.65 -4.56
N LEU A 38 -37.23 20.12 -3.82
CA LEU A 38 -38.29 20.98 -4.33
C LEU A 38 -38.06 22.42 -3.89
N ASN A 39 -38.32 23.37 -4.78
CA ASN A 39 -38.39 24.78 -4.42
C ASN A 39 -39.71 25.12 -3.69
N ASP A 40 -39.88 26.38 -3.30
CA ASP A 40 -41.11 26.87 -2.65
C ASP A 40 -42.36 26.71 -3.53
N GLU A 41 -42.19 26.64 -4.86
CA GLU A 41 -43.24 26.45 -5.86
C GLU A 41 -43.54 24.96 -6.15
N GLN A 42 -42.94 24.03 -5.39
CA GLN A 42 -43.08 22.57 -5.55
C GLN A 42 -42.51 22.01 -6.86
N GLU A 43 -41.56 22.70 -7.47
CA GLU A 43 -40.85 22.25 -8.68
C GLU A 43 -39.55 21.54 -8.32
N ILE A 44 -39.20 20.49 -9.06
CA ILE A 44 -37.96 19.73 -8.87
C ILE A 44 -36.79 20.55 -9.43
N ILE A 45 -35.98 21.09 -8.52
CA ILE A 45 -34.81 21.91 -8.87
C ILE A 45 -33.48 21.20 -8.57
N GLY A 46 -33.48 20.17 -7.72
CA GLY A 46 -32.29 19.37 -7.45
C GLY A 46 -32.58 17.87 -7.55
N LEU A 47 -31.67 17.12 -8.15
CA LEU A 47 -31.78 15.67 -8.30
C LEU A 47 -30.40 15.01 -8.15
N ASN A 48 -30.30 14.00 -7.30
CA ASN A 48 -29.11 13.19 -7.10
C ASN A 48 -29.45 11.72 -7.35
N LEU A 49 -28.82 11.15 -8.36
CA LEU A 49 -28.91 9.78 -8.84
C LEU A 49 -27.53 9.08 -8.78
N ASN A 50 -26.65 9.53 -7.90
CA ASN A 50 -25.30 8.98 -7.78
C ASN A 50 -25.34 7.53 -7.26
N ASP A 51 -24.27 6.76 -7.50
CA ASP A 51 -24.06 5.42 -6.92
C ASP A 51 -25.19 4.41 -7.24
N ASN A 52 -25.66 4.38 -8.50
CA ASN A 52 -26.66 3.41 -8.98
C ASN A 52 -26.07 2.55 -10.12
N GLN A 53 -26.94 1.88 -10.87
CA GLN A 53 -26.59 1.05 -12.04
C GLN A 53 -27.23 1.63 -13.31
N ILE A 54 -27.34 2.95 -13.38
CA ILE A 54 -27.96 3.64 -14.52
C ILE A 54 -27.00 3.54 -15.70
N SER A 55 -27.47 3.02 -16.82
CA SER A 55 -26.65 2.87 -18.04
C SER A 55 -27.02 3.86 -19.14
N LYS A 56 -28.17 4.52 -19.03
CA LYS A 56 -28.71 5.49 -19.99
C LYS A 56 -29.43 6.61 -19.25
N ILE A 57 -29.32 7.83 -19.79
CA ILE A 57 -30.03 8.99 -19.29
C ILE A 57 -31.38 9.07 -20.00
N GLU A 58 -32.46 8.85 -19.27
CA GLU A 58 -33.84 8.87 -19.80
C GLU A 58 -34.81 9.53 -18.80
N HIS A 59 -35.92 10.06 -19.31
CA HIS A 59 -36.99 10.70 -18.52
C HIS A 59 -36.59 12.00 -17.78
N LEU A 60 -35.35 12.47 -17.91
CA LEU A 60 -34.92 13.75 -17.33
C LEU A 60 -35.41 14.96 -18.15
N GLU A 61 -35.75 14.80 -19.43
CA GLU A 61 -36.11 15.89 -20.35
C GLU A 61 -37.36 16.69 -19.94
N LYS A 62 -38.15 16.17 -18.99
CA LYS A 62 -39.32 16.83 -18.42
C LYS A 62 -38.98 17.78 -17.27
N LEU A 63 -37.82 17.64 -16.64
CA LEU A 63 -37.41 18.41 -15.46
C LEU A 63 -36.79 19.76 -15.83
N THR A 64 -37.49 20.59 -16.60
CA THR A 64 -36.91 21.81 -17.20
C THR A 64 -36.42 22.86 -16.19
N ASN A 65 -36.88 22.80 -14.94
CA ASN A 65 -36.45 23.69 -13.85
C ASN A 65 -35.25 23.15 -13.05
N LEU A 66 -34.72 21.99 -13.43
CA LEU A 66 -33.60 21.38 -12.73
C LEU A 66 -32.36 22.28 -12.80
N SER A 67 -31.84 22.66 -11.64
CA SER A 67 -30.66 23.50 -11.47
C SER A 67 -29.42 22.70 -11.03
N LYS A 68 -29.62 21.56 -10.36
CA LYS A 68 -28.57 20.67 -9.87
C LYS A 68 -28.85 19.22 -10.22
N LEU A 69 -27.88 18.56 -10.86
CA LEU A 69 -27.97 17.15 -11.24
C LEU A 69 -26.69 16.41 -10.85
N GLY A 70 -26.81 15.42 -9.96
CA GLY A 70 -25.79 14.41 -9.74
C GLY A 70 -26.22 13.09 -10.36
N ILE A 71 -25.35 12.47 -11.16
CA ILE A 71 -25.52 11.11 -11.70
C ILE A 71 -24.16 10.37 -11.78
N SER A 72 -23.26 10.66 -10.86
CA SER A 72 -21.93 10.06 -10.78
C SER A 72 -21.93 8.62 -10.23
N ASN A 73 -20.87 7.85 -10.49
CA ASN A 73 -20.75 6.43 -10.11
C ASN A 73 -21.90 5.58 -10.67
N ASN A 74 -22.05 5.58 -11.98
CA ASN A 74 -23.04 4.80 -12.73
C ASN A 74 -22.37 4.10 -13.92
N ASP A 75 -23.15 3.48 -14.81
CA ASP A 75 -22.67 2.76 -16.00
C ASP A 75 -22.95 3.53 -17.30
N ILE A 76 -23.12 4.87 -17.23
CA ILE A 76 -23.51 5.70 -18.37
C ILE A 76 -22.38 5.79 -19.38
N SER A 77 -22.68 5.52 -20.65
CA SER A 77 -21.70 5.58 -21.74
C SER A 77 -21.83 6.82 -22.64
N LYS A 78 -22.96 7.53 -22.53
CA LYS A 78 -23.30 8.64 -23.41
C LYS A 78 -24.05 9.74 -22.65
N ILE A 79 -23.71 11.00 -22.91
CA ILE A 79 -24.47 12.16 -22.44
C ILE A 79 -25.59 12.39 -23.46
N GLU A 80 -26.84 12.29 -23.05
CA GLU A 80 -27.98 12.50 -23.93
C GLU A 80 -29.22 12.94 -23.14
N ASN A 81 -30.23 13.46 -23.83
CA ASN A 81 -31.51 13.88 -23.25
C ASN A 81 -31.43 15.02 -22.22
N LEU A 82 -30.36 15.83 -22.24
CA LEU A 82 -30.19 16.99 -21.35
C LEU A 82 -30.51 18.34 -22.03
N GLU A 83 -30.79 18.36 -23.33
CA GLU A 83 -30.91 19.58 -24.15
C GLU A 83 -31.93 20.60 -23.65
N LYS A 84 -32.96 20.15 -22.91
CA LYS A 84 -34.03 20.99 -22.35
C LYS A 84 -33.73 21.49 -20.93
N LEU A 85 -32.67 21.03 -20.29
CA LEU A 85 -32.32 21.38 -18.91
C LEU A 85 -31.52 22.69 -18.84
N THR A 86 -32.00 23.72 -19.52
CA THR A 86 -31.24 24.98 -19.71
C THR A 86 -30.98 25.76 -18.43
N ASN A 87 -31.66 25.43 -17.33
CA ASN A 87 -31.47 26.02 -16.01
C ASN A 87 -30.37 25.33 -15.19
N LEU A 88 -29.75 24.27 -15.71
CA LEU A 88 -28.74 23.51 -15.00
C LEU A 88 -27.51 24.39 -14.74
N SER A 89 -27.17 24.53 -13.46
CA SER A 89 -26.05 25.32 -12.94
C SER A 89 -24.91 24.46 -12.42
N GLU A 90 -25.20 23.24 -11.97
CA GLU A 90 -24.23 22.29 -11.46
C GLU A 90 -24.57 20.88 -11.93
N PHE A 91 -23.60 20.23 -12.56
CA PHE A 91 -23.76 18.90 -13.12
C PHE A 91 -22.57 18.00 -12.76
N ASP A 92 -22.83 16.89 -12.09
CA ASP A 92 -21.85 15.85 -11.82
C ASP A 92 -22.24 14.53 -12.50
N ILE A 93 -21.38 14.06 -13.39
CA ILE A 93 -21.48 12.78 -14.10
C ILE A 93 -20.15 12.01 -14.04
N SER A 94 -19.35 12.26 -13.00
CA SER A 94 -18.06 11.61 -12.79
C SER A 94 -18.19 10.10 -12.56
N ASN A 95 -17.12 9.33 -12.77
CA ASN A 95 -17.08 7.87 -12.58
C ASN A 95 -18.17 7.14 -13.39
N ASN A 96 -18.09 7.28 -14.71
CA ASN A 96 -18.97 6.63 -15.69
C ASN A 96 -18.11 6.08 -16.85
N ASN A 97 -18.74 5.64 -17.93
CA ASN A 97 -18.09 5.08 -19.12
C ASN A 97 -18.13 6.04 -20.33
N ILE A 98 -18.20 7.36 -20.11
CA ILE A 98 -18.38 8.36 -21.16
C ILE A 98 -17.10 8.52 -21.98
N SER A 99 -17.22 8.49 -23.30
CA SER A 99 -16.06 8.63 -24.22
C SER A 99 -16.00 9.97 -24.96
N LYS A 100 -17.09 10.74 -24.96
CA LYS A 100 -17.22 12.02 -25.66
C LYS A 100 -18.07 12.98 -24.84
N ILE A 101 -17.72 14.26 -24.93
CA ILE A 101 -18.54 15.35 -24.41
C ILE A 101 -19.52 15.73 -25.51
N GLU A 102 -20.81 15.53 -25.29
CA GLU A 102 -21.87 15.82 -26.25
C GLU A 102 -23.15 16.25 -25.52
N SER A 103 -24.08 16.90 -26.22
CA SER A 103 -25.38 17.32 -25.68
C SER A 103 -25.32 18.29 -24.48
N LEU A 104 -24.21 19.02 -24.31
CA LEU A 104 -24.05 20.05 -23.29
C LEU A 104 -24.20 21.47 -23.84
N GLU A 105 -24.23 21.69 -25.16
CA GLU A 105 -24.08 23.01 -25.78
C GLU A 105 -25.19 24.02 -25.42
N ASN A 106 -26.35 23.52 -25.00
CA ASN A 106 -27.50 24.33 -24.59
C ASN A 106 -27.51 24.68 -23.09
N LEU A 107 -26.63 24.08 -22.29
CA LEU A 107 -26.57 24.27 -20.83
C LEU A 107 -25.80 25.55 -20.47
N THR A 108 -26.09 26.67 -21.12
CA THR A 108 -25.28 27.90 -21.03
C THR A 108 -25.24 28.55 -19.65
N ASN A 109 -26.11 28.13 -18.73
CA ASN A 109 -26.12 28.56 -17.32
C ASN A 109 -25.23 27.69 -16.41
N LEU A 110 -24.57 26.67 -16.95
CA LEU A 110 -23.72 25.78 -16.19
C LEU A 110 -22.52 26.52 -15.61
N LEU A 111 -22.39 26.48 -14.28
CA LEU A 111 -21.31 27.08 -13.50
C LEU A 111 -20.28 26.03 -13.08
N LYS A 112 -20.72 24.79 -12.84
CA LYS A 112 -19.91 23.69 -12.32
C LYS A 112 -20.15 22.42 -13.12
N LEU A 113 -19.09 21.85 -13.67
CA LEU A 113 -19.13 20.59 -14.41
C LEU A 113 -18.09 19.61 -13.85
N TYR A 114 -18.57 18.49 -13.33
CA TYR A 114 -17.77 17.38 -12.86
C TYR A 114 -17.99 16.17 -13.79
N ILE A 115 -16.96 15.75 -14.51
CA ILE A 115 -16.96 14.64 -15.47
C ILE A 115 -15.68 13.78 -15.36
N SER A 116 -15.09 13.78 -14.16
CA SER A 116 -13.85 13.06 -13.89
C SER A 116 -14.05 11.55 -13.91
N SER A 117 -12.98 10.76 -14.05
CA SER A 117 -13.02 9.29 -14.09
C SER A 117 -13.93 8.73 -15.19
N ASN A 118 -13.66 9.09 -16.43
CA ASN A 118 -14.39 8.61 -17.61
C ASN A 118 -13.38 8.13 -18.68
N HIS A 119 -13.78 8.06 -19.95
CA HIS A 119 -12.95 7.65 -21.08
C HIS A 119 -12.84 8.73 -22.16
N ILE A 120 -13.00 10.00 -21.77
CA ILE A 120 -12.98 11.15 -22.69
C ILE A 120 -11.57 11.34 -23.24
N SER A 121 -11.46 11.53 -24.55
CA SER A 121 -10.16 11.72 -25.23
C SER A 121 -9.92 13.13 -25.75
N LYS A 122 -10.95 13.97 -25.80
CA LYS A 122 -10.90 15.35 -26.28
C LYS A 122 -11.82 16.25 -25.46
N ILE A 123 -11.39 17.49 -25.29
CA ILE A 123 -12.24 18.56 -24.78
C ILE A 123 -12.96 19.12 -26.01
N GLU A 124 -14.27 18.92 -26.11
CA GLU A 124 -15.09 19.41 -27.23
C GLU A 124 -16.48 19.77 -26.71
N ASN A 125 -17.22 20.62 -27.44
CA ASN A 125 -18.60 20.99 -27.14
C ASN A 125 -18.79 21.71 -25.79
N LEU A 126 -17.76 22.39 -25.29
CA LEU A 126 -17.81 23.24 -24.09
C LEU A 126 -17.79 24.74 -24.42
N GLU A 127 -17.54 25.12 -25.68
CA GLU A 127 -17.24 26.50 -26.09
C GLU A 127 -18.36 27.50 -25.79
N LYS A 128 -19.62 27.02 -25.72
CA LYS A 128 -20.80 27.83 -25.39
C LYS A 128 -21.04 27.97 -23.89
N LEU A 129 -20.35 27.21 -23.05
CA LEU A 129 -20.51 27.22 -21.58
C LEU A 129 -19.70 28.35 -20.95
N THR A 130 -19.88 29.58 -21.45
CA THR A 130 -19.03 30.73 -21.07
C THR A 130 -19.16 31.15 -19.60
N ASN A 131 -20.21 30.69 -18.90
CA ASN A 131 -20.40 30.94 -17.47
C ASN A 131 -19.71 29.91 -16.57
N LEU A 132 -19.07 28.89 -17.16
CA LEU A 132 -18.42 27.84 -16.40
C LEU A 132 -17.29 28.42 -15.52
N SER A 133 -17.38 28.14 -14.23
CA SER A 133 -16.46 28.62 -13.20
C SER A 133 -15.60 27.49 -12.61
N GLU A 134 -16.11 26.25 -12.63
CA GLU A 134 -15.41 25.07 -12.15
C GLU A 134 -15.54 23.94 -13.19
N LEU A 135 -14.40 23.38 -13.62
CA LEU A 135 -14.35 22.24 -14.54
C LEU A 135 -13.42 21.16 -13.97
N TYR A 136 -13.98 19.98 -13.73
CA TYR A 136 -13.27 18.82 -13.21
C TYR A 136 -13.40 17.64 -14.16
N ILE A 137 -12.33 17.30 -14.86
CA ILE A 137 -12.27 16.28 -15.91
C ILE A 137 -11.02 15.39 -15.75
N SER A 138 -10.55 15.22 -14.51
CA SER A 138 -9.41 14.37 -14.20
C SER A 138 -9.70 12.89 -14.44
N TYR A 139 -8.67 12.06 -14.52
CA TYR A 139 -8.78 10.61 -14.80
C TYR A 139 -9.54 10.30 -16.10
N ASN A 140 -9.07 10.87 -17.20
CA ASN A 140 -9.58 10.64 -18.55
C ASN A 140 -8.41 10.26 -19.48
N LYS A 141 -8.61 10.36 -20.80
CA LYS A 141 -7.61 10.03 -21.84
C LYS A 141 -7.27 11.23 -22.72
N ILE A 142 -7.45 12.45 -22.22
CA ILE A 142 -7.26 13.69 -22.97
C ILE A 142 -5.77 13.88 -23.25
N SER A 143 -5.41 14.17 -24.50
CA SER A 143 -4.01 14.36 -24.91
C SER A 143 -3.65 15.81 -25.24
N LYS A 144 -4.64 16.69 -25.40
CA LYS A 144 -4.47 18.08 -25.81
C LYS A 144 -5.42 19.00 -25.06
N LEU A 145 -4.96 20.22 -24.82
CA LEU A 145 -5.79 21.31 -24.31
C LEU A 145 -6.28 22.10 -25.52
N GLU A 146 -7.56 21.99 -25.84
CA GLU A 146 -8.16 22.64 -27.01
C GLU A 146 -9.58 23.09 -26.66
N TYR A 147 -10.09 24.11 -27.36
CA TYR A 147 -11.46 24.63 -27.22
C TYR A 147 -11.78 25.21 -25.83
N LEU A 148 -10.78 25.79 -25.15
CA LEU A 148 -10.92 26.43 -23.84
C LEU A 148 -10.96 27.96 -23.93
N GLU A 149 -10.71 28.56 -25.09
CA GLU A 149 -10.46 30.00 -25.22
C GLU A 149 -11.65 30.88 -24.80
N THR A 150 -12.87 30.34 -24.83
CA THR A 150 -14.12 31.04 -24.48
C THR A 150 -14.50 30.91 -23.01
N LEU A 151 -13.87 30.02 -22.25
CA LEU A 151 -14.20 29.73 -20.84
C LEU A 151 -13.56 30.75 -19.87
N THR A 152 -13.62 32.04 -20.20
CA THR A 152 -12.87 33.10 -19.51
C THR A 152 -13.28 33.32 -18.05
N ASN A 153 -14.42 32.77 -17.61
CA ASN A 153 -14.90 32.83 -16.23
C ASN A 153 -14.42 31.66 -15.35
N LEU A 154 -13.61 30.75 -15.90
CA LEU A 154 -13.11 29.59 -15.17
C LEU A 154 -12.19 30.05 -14.03
N LEU A 155 -12.50 29.59 -12.81
CA LEU A 155 -11.78 29.86 -11.57
C LEU A 155 -10.98 28.64 -11.13
N GLU A 156 -11.53 27.44 -11.30
CA GLU A 156 -10.87 26.18 -10.95
C GLU A 156 -10.93 25.20 -12.12
N PHE A 157 -9.78 24.62 -12.46
CA PHE A 157 -9.66 23.62 -13.52
C PHE A 157 -8.82 22.44 -13.05
N ASP A 158 -9.43 21.25 -12.97
CA ASP A 158 -8.73 19.99 -12.75
C ASP A 158 -8.79 19.10 -13.98
N ILE A 159 -7.61 18.83 -14.54
CA ILE A 159 -7.35 17.97 -15.69
C ILE A 159 -6.25 16.95 -15.37
N SER A 160 -6.04 16.66 -14.09
CA SER A 160 -5.04 15.70 -13.62
C SER A 160 -5.30 14.28 -14.15
N ASN A 161 -4.28 13.42 -14.20
CA ASN A 161 -4.40 12.03 -14.64
C ASN A 161 -4.98 11.91 -16.07
N ASN A 162 -4.29 12.51 -17.03
CA ASN A 162 -4.59 12.47 -18.45
C ASN A 162 -3.29 12.21 -19.24
N ASN A 163 -3.30 12.39 -20.56
CA ASN A 163 -2.15 12.15 -21.45
C ASN A 163 -1.62 13.45 -22.09
N ILE A 164 -1.77 14.59 -21.40
CA ILE A 164 -1.40 15.92 -21.93
C ILE A 164 0.12 16.05 -21.96
N SER A 165 0.68 16.52 -23.08
CA SER A 165 2.13 16.71 -23.24
C SER A 165 2.57 18.17 -23.35
N LYS A 166 1.63 19.08 -23.58
CA LYS A 166 1.87 20.51 -23.77
C LYS A 166 0.80 21.34 -23.07
N ILE A 167 1.22 22.51 -22.59
CA ILE A 167 0.32 23.51 -22.04
C ILE A 167 -0.04 24.46 -23.18
N GLU A 168 -1.30 24.47 -23.60
CA GLU A 168 -1.80 25.26 -24.72
C GLU A 168 -3.25 25.67 -24.45
N SER A 169 -3.75 26.72 -25.14
CA SER A 169 -5.12 27.21 -25.04
C SER A 169 -5.58 27.65 -23.63
N LEU A 170 -4.65 27.97 -22.72
CA LEU A 170 -4.97 28.48 -21.38
C LEU A 170 -4.82 30.00 -21.27
N GLU A 171 -4.24 30.69 -22.26
CA GLU A 171 -3.80 32.09 -22.14
C GLU A 171 -4.94 33.09 -21.87
N ASN A 172 -6.17 32.73 -22.25
CA ASN A 172 -7.36 33.55 -22.07
C ASN A 172 -8.07 33.33 -20.72
N LEU A 173 -7.70 32.29 -19.96
CA LEU A 173 -8.31 31.93 -18.67
C LEU A 173 -7.78 32.81 -17.53
N THR A 174 -7.73 34.13 -17.74
CA THR A 174 -7.03 35.08 -16.84
C THR A 174 -7.64 35.18 -15.43
N ASN A 175 -8.86 34.70 -15.24
CA ASN A 175 -9.52 34.61 -13.92
C ASN A 175 -9.18 33.32 -13.15
N LEU A 176 -8.45 32.37 -13.76
CA LEU A 176 -8.14 31.10 -13.15
C LEU A 176 -7.33 31.28 -11.86
N LEU A 177 -7.86 30.73 -10.77
CA LEU A 177 -7.27 30.77 -9.43
C LEU A 177 -6.55 29.48 -9.09
N LYS A 178 -7.04 28.34 -9.59
CA LYS A 178 -6.49 27.01 -9.31
C LYS A 178 -6.40 26.17 -10.58
N LEU A 179 -5.22 25.61 -10.83
CA LEU A 179 -4.96 24.71 -11.95
C LEU A 179 -4.30 23.43 -11.44
N TYR A 180 -4.99 22.30 -11.63
CA TYR A 180 -4.47 20.98 -11.32
C TYR A 180 -4.26 20.19 -12.61
N ILE A 181 -3.00 19.93 -12.95
CA ILE A 181 -2.60 19.22 -14.18
C ILE A 181 -1.58 18.11 -13.87
N SER A 182 -1.65 17.57 -12.66
CA SER A 182 -0.76 16.52 -12.19
C SER A 182 -0.94 15.21 -12.97
N SER A 183 0.05 14.33 -12.94
CA SER A 183 0.00 12.99 -13.58
C SER A 183 -0.32 13.06 -15.08
N ASN A 184 0.52 13.80 -15.82
CA ASN A 184 0.45 13.97 -17.28
C ASN A 184 1.86 13.75 -17.87
N HIS A 185 2.11 14.17 -19.11
CA HIS A 185 3.38 14.04 -19.83
C HIS A 185 4.00 15.40 -20.19
N ILE A 186 3.76 16.43 -19.38
CA ILE A 186 4.23 17.79 -19.63
C ILE A 186 5.73 17.86 -19.34
N SER A 187 6.51 18.36 -20.29
CA SER A 187 7.96 18.52 -20.15
C SER A 187 8.42 19.98 -20.05
N LYS A 188 7.55 20.94 -20.39
CA LYS A 188 7.84 22.37 -20.40
C LYS A 188 6.70 23.17 -19.78
N ILE A 189 7.07 24.22 -19.05
CA ILE A 189 6.14 25.21 -18.52
C ILE A 189 6.06 26.33 -19.54
N GLU A 190 4.92 26.50 -20.19
CA GLU A 190 4.68 27.49 -21.25
C GLU A 190 3.23 27.97 -21.19
N ASN A 191 2.93 29.14 -21.75
CA ASN A 191 1.58 29.67 -21.93
C ASN A 191 0.79 29.91 -20.63
N LEU A 192 1.48 30.16 -19.51
CA LEU A 192 0.87 30.49 -18.22
C LEU A 192 1.06 31.96 -17.83
N GLU A 193 1.86 32.72 -18.59
CA GLU A 193 2.37 34.02 -18.16
C GLU A 193 1.25 35.04 -17.89
N LYS A 194 0.10 34.87 -18.56
CA LYS A 194 -1.10 35.72 -18.41
C LYS A 194 -1.99 35.33 -17.23
N LEU A 195 -1.80 34.15 -16.63
CA LEU A 195 -2.62 33.64 -15.52
C LEU A 195 -2.22 34.26 -14.17
N THR A 196 -2.11 35.59 -14.13
CA THR A 196 -1.57 36.33 -12.98
C THR A 196 -2.40 36.22 -11.70
N ASN A 197 -3.66 35.78 -11.79
CA ASN A 197 -4.53 35.50 -10.64
C ASN A 197 -4.32 34.10 -10.03
N LEU A 198 -3.56 33.24 -10.70
CA LEU A 198 -3.33 31.86 -10.27
C LEU A 198 -2.67 31.85 -8.89
N SER A 199 -3.30 31.12 -7.97
CA SER A 199 -2.93 31.05 -6.55
C SER A 199 -2.50 29.64 -6.13
N GLU A 200 -2.98 28.61 -6.82
CA GLU A 200 -2.61 27.22 -6.64
C GLU A 200 -2.31 26.55 -7.99
N LEU A 201 -1.18 25.85 -8.08
CA LEU A 201 -0.73 25.15 -9.27
C LEU A 201 -0.12 23.80 -8.91
N ASP A 202 -0.64 22.73 -9.51
CA ASP A 202 -0.11 21.37 -9.33
C ASP A 202 0.37 20.78 -10.67
N PHE A 203 1.68 20.61 -10.75
CA PHE A 203 2.41 19.95 -11.84
C PHE A 203 2.99 18.58 -11.43
N SER A 204 2.60 18.03 -10.29
CA SER A 204 3.22 16.81 -9.79
C SER A 204 3.09 15.64 -10.77
N SER A 205 4.05 14.72 -10.75
CA SER A 205 4.06 13.54 -11.62
C SER A 205 4.00 13.91 -13.11
N ASN A 206 4.92 14.77 -13.55
CA ASN A 206 5.13 15.15 -14.95
C ASN A 206 6.62 14.95 -15.32
N GLN A 207 7.06 15.47 -16.46
CA GLN A 207 8.42 15.32 -17.01
C GLN A 207 9.17 16.67 -17.04
N ILE A 208 8.84 17.58 -16.12
CA ILE A 208 9.41 18.94 -16.12
C ILE A 208 10.83 18.89 -15.57
N SER A 209 11.79 19.35 -16.37
CA SER A 209 13.20 19.42 -15.96
C SER A 209 13.71 20.85 -15.71
N LYS A 210 12.94 21.87 -16.11
CA LYS A 210 13.27 23.30 -15.96
C LYS A 210 12.10 24.05 -15.35
N ILE A 211 12.40 24.99 -14.46
CA ILE A 211 11.43 25.90 -13.87
C ILE A 211 11.59 27.27 -14.54
N GLU A 212 10.70 27.56 -15.48
CA GLU A 212 10.69 28.79 -16.30
C GLU A 212 9.25 29.26 -16.48
N ASN A 213 9.06 30.52 -16.87
CA ASN A 213 7.76 31.12 -17.21
C ASN A 213 6.73 31.13 -16.06
N LEU A 214 7.21 31.12 -14.81
CA LEU A 214 6.37 31.25 -13.61
C LEU A 214 6.52 32.63 -12.94
N GLU A 215 7.48 33.45 -13.36
CA GLU A 215 7.84 34.71 -12.69
C GLU A 215 6.70 35.74 -12.66
N SER A 216 5.79 35.71 -13.63
CA SER A 216 4.63 36.60 -13.69
C SER A 216 3.48 36.17 -12.77
N LEU A 217 3.50 34.94 -12.24
CA LEU A 217 2.45 34.39 -11.36
C LEU A 217 2.61 34.90 -9.93
N THR A 218 2.60 36.23 -9.77
CA THR A 218 2.89 36.91 -8.50
C THR A 218 1.90 36.61 -7.37
N ASN A 219 0.72 36.06 -7.69
CA ASN A 219 -0.28 35.60 -6.73
C ASN A 219 -0.13 34.13 -6.31
N LEU A 220 0.81 33.39 -6.92
CA LEU A 220 1.00 31.97 -6.64
C LEU A 220 1.42 31.76 -5.18
N SER A 221 0.64 30.96 -4.47
CA SER A 221 0.79 30.70 -3.05
C SER A 221 1.06 29.23 -2.72
N VAL A 222 0.57 28.32 -3.57
CA VAL A 222 0.75 26.88 -3.47
C VAL A 222 1.29 26.38 -4.80
N LEU A 223 2.44 25.72 -4.78
CA LEU A 223 3.03 25.08 -5.96
C LEU A 223 3.48 23.67 -5.63
N ASN A 224 3.01 22.71 -6.41
CA ASN A 224 3.45 21.32 -6.33
C ASN A 224 4.16 20.94 -7.64
N ILE A 225 5.45 20.64 -7.54
CA ILE A 225 6.29 20.14 -8.65
C ILE A 225 6.93 18.79 -8.28
N SER A 226 6.33 18.06 -7.34
CA SER A 226 6.84 16.75 -6.92
C SER A 226 6.84 15.74 -8.08
N TYR A 227 7.71 14.72 -8.02
CA TYR A 227 7.82 13.66 -9.02
C TYR A 227 7.96 14.19 -10.46
N ASN A 228 8.90 15.12 -10.64
CA ASN A 228 9.33 15.64 -11.94
C ASN A 228 10.81 15.32 -12.17
N GLU A 229 11.41 15.86 -13.23
CA GLU A 229 12.77 15.54 -13.67
C GLU A 229 13.78 16.64 -13.31
N VAL A 230 13.55 17.40 -12.23
CA VAL A 230 14.46 18.45 -11.78
C VAL A 230 15.74 17.83 -11.20
N SER A 231 16.85 17.97 -11.91
CA SER A 231 18.12 17.30 -11.58
C SER A 231 19.06 18.09 -10.66
N ASP A 232 18.90 19.42 -10.59
CA ASP A 232 19.72 20.31 -9.75
C ASP A 232 18.80 21.29 -9.01
N ILE A 233 19.01 21.45 -7.70
CA ILE A 233 18.25 22.37 -6.86
C ILE A 233 18.34 23.82 -7.34
N LYS A 234 19.44 24.23 -7.98
CA LYS A 234 19.62 25.60 -8.53
C LYS A 234 18.57 25.97 -9.57
N ILE A 235 17.99 24.97 -10.26
CA ILE A 235 16.92 25.16 -11.24
C ILE A 235 15.68 25.76 -10.57
N ILE A 236 15.52 25.59 -9.26
CA ILE A 236 14.37 26.07 -8.47
C ILE A 236 14.51 27.54 -8.07
N ASN A 237 15.69 28.16 -8.25
CA ASN A 237 15.94 29.58 -7.90
C ASN A 237 14.86 30.57 -8.38
N PRO A 238 14.28 30.46 -9.59
CA PRO A 238 13.23 31.37 -10.04
C PRO A 238 12.01 31.41 -9.10
N LEU A 239 11.68 30.31 -8.43
CA LEU A 239 10.56 30.26 -7.47
C LEU A 239 10.78 31.15 -6.25
N LEU A 240 12.03 31.49 -5.92
CA LEU A 240 12.32 32.38 -4.79
C LEU A 240 11.85 33.83 -5.05
N ARG A 241 11.57 34.19 -6.30
CA ARG A 241 11.01 35.50 -6.67
C ARG A 241 9.50 35.59 -6.40
N LEU A 242 8.84 34.46 -6.15
CA LEU A 242 7.41 34.40 -5.88
C LEU A 242 7.14 34.74 -4.41
N ASN A 243 7.03 36.03 -4.10
CA ASN A 243 6.93 36.55 -2.74
C ASN A 243 5.71 36.05 -1.95
N LYS A 244 4.64 35.62 -2.64
CA LYS A 244 3.43 35.07 -2.02
C LYS A 244 3.45 33.54 -1.87
N LEU A 245 4.49 32.87 -2.35
CA LEU A 245 4.63 31.43 -2.26
C LEU A 245 4.77 31.03 -0.78
N LYS A 246 3.81 30.25 -0.30
CA LYS A 246 3.72 29.77 1.09
C LYS A 246 3.94 28.26 1.18
N TYR A 247 3.56 27.51 0.15
CA TYR A 247 3.70 26.07 0.09
C TYR A 247 4.41 25.66 -1.19
N LEU A 248 5.48 24.86 -1.05
CA LEU A 248 6.21 24.27 -2.16
C LEU A 248 6.43 22.78 -1.88
N ASN A 249 6.02 21.92 -2.82
CA ASN A 249 6.36 20.50 -2.76
C ASN A 249 7.27 20.10 -3.93
N VAL A 250 8.44 19.56 -3.61
CA VAL A 250 9.48 19.15 -4.57
C VAL A 250 9.85 17.67 -4.44
N SER A 251 9.15 16.91 -3.58
CA SER A 251 9.44 15.48 -3.32
C SER A 251 9.55 14.66 -4.61
N GLY A 252 10.33 13.57 -4.64
CA GLY A 252 10.44 12.71 -5.82
C GLY A 252 11.24 13.27 -7.01
N ASN A 253 11.81 14.48 -6.93
CA ASN A 253 12.72 14.99 -7.96
C ASN A 253 14.17 14.46 -7.79
N PRO A 254 14.92 14.21 -8.88
CA PRO A 254 16.27 13.66 -8.81
C PRO A 254 17.26 14.45 -7.94
N PHE A 255 17.17 15.78 -7.90
CA PHE A 255 18.09 16.61 -7.11
C PHE A 255 18.06 16.31 -5.61
N ILE A 256 16.97 15.75 -5.09
CA ILE A 256 16.82 15.39 -3.66
C ILE A 256 17.92 14.42 -3.26
N LYS A 257 18.20 13.44 -4.11
CA LYS A 257 19.25 12.44 -3.86
C LYS A 257 20.64 13.06 -3.95
N SER A 258 20.91 13.88 -4.98
CA SER A 258 22.23 14.52 -5.13
C SER A 258 22.53 15.55 -4.04
N SER A 259 21.51 16.23 -3.53
CA SER A 259 21.63 17.14 -2.38
C SER A 259 21.54 16.40 -1.03
N ASN A 260 21.30 15.08 -1.06
CA ASN A 260 21.14 14.21 0.11
C ASN A 260 20.16 14.83 1.14
N LEU A 261 18.95 15.11 0.64
CA LEU A 261 17.81 15.64 1.39
C LEU A 261 16.82 14.52 1.69
N ASN A 262 16.25 14.55 2.88
CA ASN A 262 15.15 13.66 3.26
C ASN A 262 13.85 14.48 3.33
N LEU A 263 12.96 14.29 2.37
CA LEU A 263 11.73 15.05 2.20
C LEU A 263 10.50 14.13 2.31
N ASN A 264 9.44 14.61 2.97
CA ASN A 264 8.17 13.89 3.06
C ASN A 264 7.18 14.49 2.06
N TRP A 265 6.62 13.68 1.19
CA TRP A 265 5.72 14.13 0.12
C TRP A 265 4.47 14.92 0.57
N ARG A 266 4.11 14.92 1.86
CA ARG A 266 2.98 15.71 2.40
C ARG A 266 3.38 17.05 2.99
N GLU A 267 4.66 17.33 3.11
CA GLU A 267 5.16 18.47 3.85
C GLU A 267 5.51 19.64 2.93
N ASN A 268 5.53 20.83 3.53
CA ASN A 268 6.02 22.01 2.86
C ASN A 268 7.55 22.02 2.87
N HIS A 269 8.14 22.08 1.68
CA HIS A 269 9.58 22.04 1.47
C HIS A 269 10.19 23.42 1.18
N LEU A 270 9.40 24.50 1.23
CA LEU A 270 9.84 25.84 0.83
C LEU A 270 11.04 26.33 1.65
N ASP A 271 10.99 26.17 2.97
CA ASP A 271 12.06 26.61 3.88
C ASP A 271 13.33 25.75 3.73
N ILE A 272 13.19 24.44 3.51
CA ILE A 272 14.32 23.55 3.20
C ILE A 272 14.98 24.00 1.89
N VAL A 273 14.22 24.18 0.83
CA VAL A 273 14.75 24.64 -0.47
C VAL A 273 15.45 26.00 -0.33
N LYS A 274 14.86 26.95 0.40
CA LYS A 274 15.49 28.25 0.70
C LYS A 274 16.80 28.08 1.46
N SER A 275 16.83 27.26 2.50
CA SER A 275 18.04 26.98 3.30
C SER A 275 19.16 26.41 2.42
N GLU A 276 18.85 25.41 1.60
CA GLU A 276 19.82 24.75 0.72
C GLU A 276 20.34 25.68 -0.37
N LEU A 277 19.47 26.46 -1.02
CA LEU A 277 19.89 27.45 -2.00
C LEU A 277 20.79 28.53 -1.39
N GLN A 278 20.54 28.91 -0.13
CA GLN A 278 21.41 29.83 0.59
C GLN A 278 22.78 29.21 0.92
N LYS A 279 22.83 27.91 1.29
CA LYS A 279 24.10 27.19 1.53
C LYS A 279 25.02 27.20 0.30
N LEU A 280 24.45 27.24 -0.91
CA LEU A 280 25.21 27.29 -2.16
C LEU A 280 25.88 28.65 -2.43
N LYS A 281 25.44 29.73 -1.76
CA LYS A 281 26.03 31.06 -1.88
C LYS A 281 27.17 31.30 -0.87
N GLU A 282 27.26 30.47 0.16
CA GLU A 282 28.25 30.58 1.23
C GLU A 282 29.57 29.88 0.85
N ASN A 283 30.67 30.22 1.53
CA ASN A 283 31.91 29.49 1.37
C ASN A 283 31.75 28.05 1.89
N GLN A 284 32.07 27.08 1.04
CA GLN A 284 31.87 25.66 1.34
C GLN A 284 33.19 24.94 1.58
N ILE A 285 33.16 23.97 2.49
CA ILE A 285 34.24 23.02 2.79
C ILE A 285 33.71 21.60 2.60
N ASN A 286 34.59 20.67 2.23
CA ASN A 286 34.26 19.25 2.22
C ASN A 286 34.43 18.69 3.63
N ILE A 287 33.40 18.02 4.14
CA ILE A 287 33.46 17.24 5.37
C ILE A 287 32.94 15.83 5.15
N GLU A 288 33.48 14.88 5.89
CA GLU A 288 32.85 13.58 6.09
C GLU A 288 31.80 13.70 7.20
N LEU A 289 30.64 13.07 7.02
CA LEU A 289 29.61 13.00 8.04
C LEU A 289 29.61 11.64 8.77
N PRO A 290 29.23 11.61 10.07
CA PRO A 290 29.08 10.36 10.80
C PRO A 290 28.06 9.43 10.14
N VAL A 291 28.42 8.16 9.97
CA VAL A 291 27.51 7.13 9.44
C VAL A 291 26.64 6.57 10.55
N LYS A 292 25.32 6.48 10.32
CA LYS A 292 24.40 5.82 11.24
C LYS A 292 24.50 4.31 11.11
N VAL A 293 24.66 3.61 12.25
CA VAL A 293 24.74 2.15 12.30
C VAL A 293 23.64 1.60 13.20
N MET A 294 22.78 0.74 12.65
CA MET A 294 21.62 0.18 13.34
C MET A 294 21.88 -1.28 13.72
N LEU A 295 21.84 -1.59 15.02
CA LEU A 295 21.95 -2.96 15.53
C LEU A 295 20.55 -3.54 15.79
N LEU A 296 20.23 -4.64 15.10
CA LEU A 296 18.91 -5.26 15.08
C LEU A 296 18.97 -6.72 15.55
N GLY A 297 17.85 -7.22 16.08
CA GLY A 297 17.70 -8.61 16.52
C GLY A 297 17.14 -8.76 17.94
N ASN A 298 16.81 -9.99 18.30
CA ASN A 298 16.14 -10.32 19.56
C ASN A 298 16.98 -9.98 20.81
N HIS A 299 16.32 -9.97 21.97
CA HIS A 299 17.02 -9.91 23.25
C HIS A 299 18.09 -11.01 23.37
N ALA A 300 19.23 -10.68 23.99
CA ALA A 300 20.36 -11.61 24.19
C ALA A 300 20.95 -12.25 22.90
N SER A 301 20.65 -11.71 21.71
CA SER A 301 21.26 -12.20 20.46
C SER A 301 22.76 -11.91 20.33
N GLY A 302 23.31 -11.02 21.17
CA GLY A 302 24.73 -10.67 21.19
C GLY A 302 25.07 -9.28 20.65
N LYS A 303 24.08 -8.42 20.38
CA LYS A 303 24.26 -7.05 19.87
C LYS A 303 25.28 -6.23 20.67
N SER A 304 25.05 -6.06 21.97
CA SER A 304 25.93 -5.24 22.82
C SER A 304 27.34 -5.82 22.94
N THR A 305 27.46 -7.15 22.93
CA THR A 305 28.76 -7.85 22.91
C THR A 305 29.51 -7.60 21.59
N LEU A 306 28.80 -7.66 20.46
CA LEU A 306 29.35 -7.36 19.14
C LEU A 306 29.79 -5.90 19.04
N LEU A 307 28.96 -4.97 19.51
CA LEU A 307 29.29 -3.54 19.55
C LEU A 307 30.58 -3.28 20.35
N LYS A 308 30.70 -3.90 21.53
CA LYS A 308 31.91 -3.80 22.34
C LYS A 308 33.13 -4.36 21.61
N TYR A 309 32.99 -5.48 20.90
CA TYR A 309 34.06 -6.06 20.08
C TYR A 309 34.50 -5.09 18.97
N LEU A 310 33.56 -4.55 18.18
CA LEU A 310 33.84 -3.59 17.11
C LEU A 310 34.52 -2.30 17.59
N GLN A 311 34.35 -1.93 18.86
CA GLN A 311 34.95 -0.72 19.46
C GLN A 311 36.29 -0.94 20.18
N THR A 312 36.56 -2.16 20.65
CA THR A 312 37.69 -2.41 21.57
C THR A 312 38.63 -3.51 21.09
N GLN A 313 38.21 -4.34 20.14
CA GLN A 313 38.87 -5.59 19.75
C GLN A 313 39.09 -6.56 20.93
N GLN A 314 38.37 -6.38 22.05
CA GLN A 314 38.48 -7.24 23.23
C GLN A 314 37.32 -8.24 23.31
N HIS A 315 37.65 -9.50 23.62
CA HIS A 315 36.67 -10.55 23.87
C HIS A 315 36.00 -10.40 25.25
N SER A 316 34.71 -10.75 25.35
CA SER A 316 33.93 -10.73 26.59
C SER A 316 33.71 -12.15 27.11
N GLU A 317 33.67 -12.35 28.44
CA GLU A 317 33.09 -13.58 29.01
C GLU A 317 31.58 -13.58 28.75
N VAL A 318 31.09 -14.54 27.96
CA VAL A 318 29.67 -14.68 27.64
C VAL A 318 29.10 -15.75 28.55
N HIS A 319 28.56 -15.37 29.71
CA HIS A 319 27.87 -16.30 30.59
C HIS A 319 26.47 -16.62 30.03
N THR A 320 26.26 -17.88 29.64
CA THR A 320 24.97 -18.43 29.15
C THR A 320 23.81 -18.37 30.16
N ILE A 321 24.06 -18.03 31.42
CA ILE A 321 23.09 -18.16 32.54
C ILE A 321 22.68 -16.80 33.15
N LYS A 322 23.41 -15.70 32.88
CA LYS A 322 23.03 -14.35 33.35
C LYS A 322 22.54 -13.49 32.19
N ASN A 323 21.27 -13.67 31.83
CA ASN A 323 20.53 -12.80 30.89
C ASN A 323 20.26 -11.43 31.51
N THR A 324 21.27 -10.56 31.60
CA THR A 324 21.08 -9.18 32.05
C THR A 324 21.70 -8.22 31.04
N SER A 325 21.02 -7.97 29.92
CA SER A 325 21.18 -6.70 29.21
C SER A 325 20.16 -5.71 29.79
N THR A 326 20.66 -4.67 30.46
CA THR A 326 19.88 -3.71 31.26
C THR A 326 19.53 -2.41 30.53
N ASN A 327 20.07 -2.16 29.34
CA ASN A 327 19.96 -0.85 28.68
C ASN A 327 18.84 -0.86 27.64
N VAL A 328 17.97 0.14 27.70
CA VAL A 328 16.74 0.31 26.89
C VAL A 328 17.07 0.84 25.49
N LEU A 329 18.02 1.77 25.41
CA LEU A 329 18.65 2.28 24.20
C LEU A 329 20.10 2.62 24.57
N SER A 330 21.07 2.31 23.71
CA SER A 330 22.39 2.93 23.81
C SER A 330 22.78 3.53 22.47
N VAL A 331 23.16 4.81 22.50
CA VAL A 331 23.72 5.52 21.34
C VAL A 331 25.20 5.72 21.62
N VAL A 332 26.05 5.00 20.89
CA VAL A 332 27.49 5.00 21.17
C VAL A 332 28.24 5.58 19.99
N HIS A 333 29.10 6.57 20.25
CA HIS A 333 29.98 7.15 19.24
C HIS A 333 31.20 6.26 19.02
N SER A 334 31.65 6.12 17.78
CA SER A 334 32.91 5.44 17.48
C SER A 334 34.08 6.17 18.13
N LYS A 335 35.06 5.41 18.63
CA LYS A 335 36.32 5.98 19.14
C LYS A 335 37.17 6.62 18.04
N THR A 336 37.05 6.11 16.83
CA THR A 336 37.67 6.70 15.63
C THR A 336 36.92 7.97 15.26
N THR A 337 37.64 9.06 15.15
CA THR A 337 37.12 10.35 14.69
C THR A 337 37.49 10.59 13.23
N ILE A 338 36.66 11.38 12.56
CA ILE A 338 36.89 11.94 11.23
C ILE A 338 37.22 13.43 11.37
N ASN A 339 37.28 14.15 10.25
CA ASN A 339 37.57 15.59 10.23
C ASN A 339 36.66 16.35 11.21
N TYR A 340 37.21 17.41 11.82
CA TYR A 340 36.52 18.24 12.82
C TYR A 340 36.12 17.50 14.12
N ASN A 341 36.84 16.43 14.49
CA ASN A 341 36.60 15.62 15.70
C ASN A 341 35.19 15.00 15.78
N LEU A 342 34.51 14.86 14.65
CA LEU A 342 33.24 14.15 14.57
C LEU A 342 33.49 12.63 14.68
N PRO A 343 32.56 11.84 15.24
CA PRO A 343 32.69 10.40 15.23
C PRO A 343 32.52 9.85 13.81
N LYS A 344 33.32 8.83 13.45
CA LYS A 344 33.17 8.13 12.17
C LYS A 344 31.81 7.44 12.03
N ALA A 345 31.31 6.85 13.11
CA ALA A 345 30.02 6.17 13.13
C ALA A 345 29.27 6.41 14.45
N ILE A 346 27.94 6.44 14.38
CA ILE A 346 27.03 6.53 15.52
C ILE A 346 26.22 5.23 15.56
N PHE A 347 26.43 4.44 16.62
CA PHE A 347 25.79 3.13 16.80
C PHE A 347 24.51 3.26 17.61
N TYR A 348 23.42 2.67 17.11
CA TYR A 348 22.13 2.59 17.78
C TYR A 348 21.85 1.13 18.14
N ASP A 349 21.97 0.78 19.43
CA ASP A 349 21.58 -0.53 19.97
C ASP A 349 20.22 -0.41 20.66
N PHE A 350 19.19 -0.92 19.96
CA PHE A 350 17.87 -1.08 20.52
C PHE A 350 17.91 -2.34 21.39
N GLY A 351 18.00 -2.15 22.70
CA GLY A 351 17.93 -3.27 23.64
C GLY A 351 16.60 -3.97 23.41
N GLY A 352 16.63 -5.20 22.86
CA GLY A 352 15.51 -5.92 22.21
C GLY A 352 14.27 -6.15 23.08
N GLN A 353 13.66 -5.08 23.56
CA GLN A 353 12.47 -5.00 24.38
C GLN A 353 11.38 -4.37 23.52
N ASP A 354 10.35 -5.16 23.24
CA ASP A 354 9.21 -4.86 22.37
C ASP A 354 8.25 -3.77 22.92
N TYR A 355 8.74 -2.92 23.83
CA TYR A 355 7.90 -2.06 24.67
C TYR A 355 7.99 -0.58 24.30
N TYR A 356 8.97 -0.16 23.50
CA TYR A 356 9.37 1.26 23.37
C TYR A 356 9.22 1.82 21.94
N HIS A 357 8.30 1.26 21.15
CA HIS A 357 8.22 1.48 19.70
C HIS A 357 7.94 2.92 19.23
N GLY A 358 7.39 3.80 20.07
CA GLY A 358 7.16 5.20 19.70
C GLY A 358 8.49 5.95 19.48
N VAL A 359 9.30 6.12 20.53
CA VAL A 359 10.54 6.91 20.43
C VAL A 359 11.58 6.24 19.53
N HIS A 360 11.63 4.90 19.50
CA HIS A 360 12.59 4.20 18.65
C HIS A 360 12.34 4.44 17.16
N ARG A 361 11.08 4.70 16.75
CA ARG A 361 10.71 4.95 15.36
C ARG A 361 11.47 6.14 14.76
N ALA A 362 11.76 7.16 15.57
CA ALA A 362 12.49 8.35 15.12
C ALA A 362 13.91 8.03 14.59
N PHE A 363 14.49 6.90 14.99
CA PHE A 363 15.83 6.48 14.57
C PHE A 363 15.83 5.49 13.40
N PHE A 364 14.69 4.87 13.09
CA PHE A 364 14.55 4.03 11.90
C PHE A 364 14.33 4.93 10.67
N THR A 365 15.42 5.51 10.18
CA THR A 365 15.44 6.39 9.01
C THR A 365 16.55 5.96 8.03
N GLN A 366 16.46 6.38 6.77
CA GLN A 366 17.40 6.03 5.68
C GLN A 366 18.86 6.42 5.98
N GLU A 367 19.78 5.98 5.12
CA GLU A 367 21.23 6.23 5.20
C GLU A 367 21.86 5.53 6.42
N ALA A 368 21.42 4.28 6.66
CA ALA A 368 21.91 3.47 7.76
C ALA A 368 22.69 2.26 7.24
N VAL A 369 23.77 1.89 7.95
CA VAL A 369 24.35 0.55 7.85
C VAL A 369 23.64 -0.34 8.86
N ASN A 370 22.89 -1.33 8.37
CA ASN A 370 22.11 -2.24 9.22
C ASN A 370 22.91 -3.49 9.56
N ILE A 371 22.84 -3.93 10.81
CA ILE A 371 23.44 -5.19 11.29
C ILE A 371 22.34 -5.99 11.98
N LEU A 372 21.98 -7.14 11.43
CA LEU A 372 21.02 -8.05 12.06
C LEU A 372 21.77 -9.20 12.74
N VAL A 373 21.71 -9.22 14.07
CA VAL A 373 22.37 -10.21 14.93
C VAL A 373 21.34 -11.21 15.44
N TRP A 374 21.54 -12.50 15.16
CA TRP A 374 20.57 -13.55 15.48
C TRP A 374 21.25 -14.85 15.95
N ASN A 375 20.46 -15.73 16.57
CA ASN A 375 20.86 -17.09 16.91
C ASN A 375 19.70 -18.07 16.65
N ALA A 376 20.00 -19.36 16.46
CA ALA A 376 19.00 -20.37 16.11
C ALA A 376 17.96 -20.60 17.22
N ALA A 377 18.33 -20.42 18.49
CA ALA A 377 17.43 -20.64 19.63
C ALA A 377 16.33 -19.58 19.77
N SER A 378 16.50 -18.41 19.16
CA SER A 378 15.54 -17.30 19.22
C SER A 378 14.90 -16.97 17.86
N ASP A 379 15.19 -17.73 16.80
CA ASP A 379 14.69 -17.49 15.44
C ASP A 379 13.25 -18.00 15.23
N GLU A 380 12.34 -17.62 16.12
CA GLU A 380 10.92 -17.99 16.07
C GLU A 380 10.04 -16.84 16.60
N ASN A 381 8.84 -16.68 16.02
CA ASN A 381 7.84 -15.71 16.50
C ASN A 381 7.13 -16.28 17.73
N LYS A 382 7.65 -15.99 18.93
CA LYS A 382 7.15 -16.60 20.16
C LYS A 382 7.25 -15.70 21.38
N SER A 383 6.20 -15.74 22.20
CA SER A 383 6.20 -15.12 23.53
C SER A 383 6.96 -15.99 24.52
N ILE A 384 7.96 -15.41 25.18
CA ILE A 384 8.73 -16.04 26.25
C ILE A 384 8.30 -15.42 27.58
N TYR A 385 7.77 -16.26 28.47
CA TYR A 385 7.58 -15.90 29.87
C TYR A 385 8.92 -16.07 30.61
N GLY A 386 9.60 -14.96 30.88
CA GLY A 386 10.89 -14.96 31.56
C GLY A 386 10.76 -14.84 33.08
N GLY A 387 11.40 -15.77 33.80
CA GLY A 387 11.66 -15.68 35.24
C GLY A 387 12.42 -14.40 35.65
N SER A 388 12.48 -14.16 36.97
CA SER A 388 12.94 -12.98 37.72
C SER A 388 12.38 -11.59 37.34
N ASN A 389 11.93 -11.35 36.10
CA ASN A 389 11.46 -10.03 35.65
C ASN A 389 9.94 -9.87 35.47
N LYS A 390 9.12 -10.92 35.60
CA LYS A 390 7.63 -10.89 35.57
C LYS A 390 6.98 -10.29 34.30
N PHE A 391 7.74 -9.94 33.25
CA PHE A 391 7.19 -9.47 31.97
C PHE A 391 7.46 -10.49 30.86
N SER A 392 6.49 -10.69 29.96
CA SER A 392 6.63 -11.52 28.77
C SER A 392 7.49 -10.82 27.71
N MET A 393 8.61 -11.43 27.32
CA MET A 393 9.43 -10.98 26.17
C MET A 393 8.90 -11.65 24.90
N ARG A 394 9.21 -11.11 23.72
CA ARG A 394 8.94 -11.81 22.45
C ARG A 394 10.22 -12.00 21.66
N ASN A 395 10.32 -13.16 21.05
CA ASN A 395 11.28 -13.42 20.01
C ASN A 395 10.59 -13.26 18.66
N TYR A 396 11.36 -12.82 17.68
CA TYR A 396 10.98 -12.72 16.29
C TYR A 396 11.98 -13.46 15.44
N ASN A 397 11.47 -14.12 14.40
CA ASN A 397 12.35 -14.70 13.41
C ASN A 397 13.05 -13.62 12.57
N ARG A 398 14.09 -14.02 11.83
CA ARG A 398 14.84 -13.14 10.93
C ARG A 398 13.95 -12.45 9.89
N SER A 399 13.01 -13.17 9.28
CA SER A 399 12.11 -12.61 8.26
C SER A 399 11.28 -11.44 8.78
N TYR A 400 10.89 -11.46 10.06
CA TYR A 400 10.20 -10.35 10.71
C TYR A 400 11.09 -9.10 10.80
N TRP A 401 12.34 -9.24 11.26
CA TRP A 401 13.29 -8.12 11.36
C TRP A 401 13.59 -7.49 9.99
N LEU A 402 13.70 -8.33 8.95
CA LEU A 402 13.87 -7.87 7.57
C LEU A 402 12.62 -7.11 7.06
N ALA A 403 11.44 -7.65 7.34
CA ALA A 403 10.18 -7.02 6.97
C ALA A 403 9.95 -5.70 7.74
N GLN A 404 10.48 -5.56 8.96
CA GLN A 404 10.45 -4.30 9.71
C GLN A 404 11.20 -3.18 8.99
N LEU A 405 12.41 -3.45 8.48
CA LEU A 405 13.20 -2.46 7.72
C LEU A 405 12.42 -1.99 6.48
N LYS A 406 11.86 -2.94 5.74
CA LYS A 406 10.99 -2.71 4.58
C LYS A 406 9.75 -1.89 4.93
N TYR A 407 9.06 -2.25 6.02
CA TYR A 407 7.87 -1.56 6.49
C TYR A 407 8.15 -0.09 6.82
N VAL A 408 9.22 0.19 7.58
CA VAL A 408 9.54 1.58 7.95
C VAL A 408 9.85 2.42 6.72
N PHE A 409 10.53 1.84 5.74
CA PHE A 409 10.82 2.49 4.47
C PHE A 409 9.54 2.80 3.68
N PHE A 410 8.74 1.77 3.40
CA PHE A 410 7.50 1.92 2.63
C PHE A 410 6.53 2.90 3.29
N LYS A 411 6.47 2.90 4.62
CA LYS A 411 5.67 3.85 5.41
C LYS A 411 6.04 5.32 5.15
N GLN A 412 7.32 5.62 4.94
CA GLN A 412 7.81 6.99 4.70
C GLN A 412 7.66 7.40 3.23
N TYR A 413 7.98 6.49 2.29
CA TYR A 413 8.15 6.85 0.87
C TYR A 413 7.08 6.27 -0.08
N ASN A 414 6.18 5.40 0.40
CA ASN A 414 5.18 4.66 -0.38
C ASN A 414 5.75 3.87 -1.59
N ASP A 415 7.06 3.72 -1.69
CA ASP A 415 7.79 2.98 -2.73
C ASP A 415 8.91 2.23 -2.02
N ILE A 416 9.10 0.95 -2.30
CA ILE A 416 10.14 0.11 -1.69
C ILE A 416 11.35 -0.10 -2.60
N SER A 417 11.21 0.20 -3.90
CA SER A 417 12.26 0.00 -4.90
C SER A 417 13.49 0.88 -4.65
N GLN A 418 13.32 1.94 -3.88
CA GLN A 418 14.37 2.88 -3.51
C GLN A 418 15.14 2.49 -2.24
N TYR A 419 14.80 1.37 -1.57
CA TYR A 419 15.52 0.94 -0.37
C TYR A 419 16.91 0.42 -0.73
N THR A 420 17.96 1.15 -0.36
CA THR A 420 19.36 0.85 -0.71
C THR A 420 20.27 0.60 0.50
N ASP A 421 19.76 0.71 1.72
CA ASP A 421 20.59 0.57 2.92
C ASP A 421 21.22 -0.84 2.99
N PRO A 422 22.54 -0.94 3.26
CA PRO A 422 23.24 -2.22 3.32
C PRO A 422 22.91 -2.97 4.60
N LEU A 423 22.90 -4.30 4.52
CA LEU A 423 22.64 -5.19 5.65
C LEU A 423 23.75 -6.23 5.83
N LEU A 424 24.31 -6.32 7.03
CA LEU A 424 25.21 -7.39 7.45
C LEU A 424 24.46 -8.39 8.34
N LEU A 425 24.45 -9.66 7.94
CA LEU A 425 23.79 -10.74 8.67
C LEU A 425 24.79 -11.49 9.55
N ILE A 426 24.56 -11.53 10.85
CA ILE A 426 25.50 -12.14 11.81
C ILE A 426 24.78 -13.19 12.66
N GLN A 427 25.11 -14.45 12.43
CA GLN A 427 24.75 -15.55 13.31
C GLN A 427 25.78 -15.65 14.44
N THR A 428 25.34 -15.48 15.69
CA THR A 428 26.18 -15.61 16.89
C THR A 428 26.15 -17.03 17.47
N TYR A 429 26.95 -17.25 18.52
CA TYR A 429 27.07 -18.52 19.25
C TYR A 429 27.56 -19.69 18.37
N ALA A 430 28.55 -19.43 17.52
CA ALA A 430 29.21 -20.46 16.71
C ALA A 430 29.89 -21.58 17.53
N ASP A 431 30.04 -21.38 18.84
CA ASP A 431 30.52 -22.37 19.81
C ASP A 431 29.46 -23.39 20.22
N ILE A 432 28.17 -23.09 20.01
CA ILE A 432 27.04 -23.88 20.56
C ILE A 432 26.06 -24.33 19.47
N HIS A 433 25.83 -23.50 18.44
CA HIS A 433 24.82 -23.77 17.41
C HIS A 433 25.45 -24.06 16.07
N GLN A 434 24.85 -24.92 15.25
CA GLN A 434 25.34 -25.17 13.88
C GLN A 434 25.19 -23.94 12.98
N LYS A 435 26.09 -23.81 11.99
CA LYS A 435 25.98 -22.77 10.96
C LYS A 435 24.70 -23.00 10.15
N ASN A 436 23.84 -21.99 10.13
CA ASN A 436 22.60 -21.99 9.38
C ASN A 436 22.64 -20.84 8.37
N ASN A 437 22.84 -21.17 7.10
CA ASN A 437 22.78 -20.17 6.04
C ASN A 437 21.34 -19.71 5.82
N TRP A 438 21.17 -18.48 5.33
CA TRP A 438 19.89 -18.00 4.82
C TRP A 438 19.45 -18.82 3.59
N LYS A 439 18.14 -19.03 3.47
CA LYS A 439 17.52 -19.85 2.40
C LYS A 439 16.50 -19.10 1.54
N GLU A 440 16.14 -17.87 1.90
CA GLU A 440 15.24 -17.02 1.10
C GLU A 440 16.07 -16.11 0.15
N ASP A 441 15.45 -15.44 -0.81
CA ASP A 441 16.16 -14.65 -1.82
C ASP A 441 17.08 -13.57 -1.20
N TYR A 442 18.39 -13.79 -1.32
CA TYR A 442 19.47 -12.88 -0.92
C TYR A 442 19.32 -11.48 -1.54
N ASN A 443 18.86 -11.45 -2.79
CA ASN A 443 18.71 -10.23 -3.59
C ASN A 443 17.59 -9.30 -3.10
N ALA A 444 16.68 -9.78 -2.27
CA ALA A 444 15.51 -8.99 -1.85
C ALA A 444 15.78 -8.03 -0.67
N HIS A 445 17.00 -8.01 -0.09
CA HIS A 445 17.28 -7.32 1.19
C HIS A 445 18.64 -6.60 1.28
N ASN A 446 19.30 -6.29 0.16
CA ASN A 446 20.63 -5.63 0.10
C ASN A 446 21.65 -6.20 1.10
N ILE A 447 21.66 -7.53 1.25
CA ILE A 447 22.58 -8.22 2.14
C ILE A 447 23.98 -8.12 1.55
N VAL A 448 24.88 -7.48 2.27
CA VAL A 448 26.30 -7.32 1.88
C VAL A 448 27.03 -8.65 2.08
N ASP A 449 26.87 -9.28 3.25
CA ASP A 449 27.50 -10.56 3.56
C ASP A 449 26.84 -11.26 4.77
N GLU A 450 27.13 -12.55 4.93
CA GLU A 450 26.70 -13.41 6.03
C GLU A 450 27.88 -13.97 6.84
N PHE A 451 27.81 -13.77 8.15
CA PHE A 451 28.85 -14.18 9.08
C PHE A 451 28.33 -15.15 10.12
N TYR A 452 29.22 -16.04 10.54
CA TYR A 452 28.97 -17.00 11.60
C TYR A 452 30.13 -16.97 12.58
N ILE A 453 29.88 -16.43 13.77
CA ILE A 453 30.90 -16.11 14.76
C ILE A 453 30.47 -16.51 16.17
N SER A 454 31.46 -16.68 17.05
CA SER A 454 31.27 -16.68 18.50
C SER A 454 32.03 -15.51 19.10
N LEU A 455 31.35 -14.78 19.98
CA LEU A 455 31.91 -13.66 20.74
C LEU A 455 32.45 -14.11 22.11
N ASN A 456 32.35 -15.41 22.42
CA ASN A 456 32.80 -15.98 23.67
C ASN A 456 34.34 -15.99 23.74
N LYS A 457 34.90 -15.35 24.77
CA LYS A 457 36.35 -15.28 25.01
C LYS A 457 37.02 -16.66 25.12
N ASP A 458 36.27 -17.66 25.59
CA ASP A 458 36.79 -19.02 25.77
C ASP A 458 36.82 -19.83 24.47
N TYR A 459 36.14 -19.35 23.42
CA TYR A 459 36.08 -20.01 22.12
C TYR A 459 37.08 -19.42 21.11
N LYS A 460 38.32 -19.91 21.16
CA LYS A 460 39.43 -19.46 20.30
C LYS A 460 39.81 -20.54 19.28
N THR A 461 39.08 -20.60 18.17
CA THR A 461 39.48 -21.39 17.00
C THR A 461 40.04 -20.48 15.93
N LEU A 462 41.04 -20.93 15.15
CA LEU A 462 41.59 -20.16 14.01
C LEU A 462 40.49 -19.69 13.05
N LYS A 463 39.47 -20.54 12.84
CA LYS A 463 38.30 -20.23 12.03
C LYS A 463 37.48 -19.08 12.62
N ASN A 464 37.18 -19.11 13.91
CA ASN A 464 36.42 -18.04 14.58
C ASN A 464 37.20 -16.72 14.60
N GLU A 465 38.51 -16.76 14.86
CA GLU A 465 39.37 -15.56 14.83
C GLU A 465 39.44 -14.93 13.44
N ALA A 466 39.58 -15.75 12.40
CA ALA A 466 39.54 -15.28 11.01
C ALA A 466 38.17 -14.68 10.66
N SER A 467 37.07 -15.32 11.07
CA SER A 467 35.72 -14.82 10.85
C SER A 467 35.45 -13.51 11.59
N LEU A 468 35.91 -13.35 12.83
CA LEU A 468 35.78 -12.10 13.59
C LEU A 468 36.55 -10.93 12.94
N LYS A 469 37.77 -11.18 12.46
CA LYS A 469 38.53 -10.18 11.69
C LYS A 469 37.85 -9.82 10.37
N TYR A 470 37.26 -10.81 9.70
CA TYR A 470 36.54 -10.60 8.44
C TYR A 470 35.26 -9.78 8.65
N VAL A 471 34.48 -10.04 9.70
CA VAL A 471 33.33 -9.21 10.11
C VAL A 471 33.75 -7.76 10.32
N GLU A 472 34.82 -7.53 11.07
CA GLU A 472 35.32 -6.18 11.36
C GLU A 472 35.75 -5.44 10.10
N ALA A 473 36.51 -6.10 9.23
CA ALA A 473 36.96 -5.51 7.96
C ALA A 473 35.78 -5.20 7.03
N SER A 474 34.84 -6.13 6.87
CA SER A 474 33.65 -5.96 6.02
C SER A 474 32.74 -4.86 6.56
N PHE A 475 32.54 -4.78 7.88
CA PHE A 475 31.79 -3.71 8.52
C PHE A 475 32.41 -2.34 8.25
N TRP A 476 33.71 -2.14 8.54
CA TRP A 476 34.35 -0.84 8.35
C TRP A 476 34.47 -0.46 6.87
N HIS A 477 34.64 -1.44 5.98
CA HIS A 477 34.57 -1.22 4.54
C HIS A 477 33.19 -0.69 4.13
N THR A 478 32.11 -1.33 4.59
CA THR A 478 30.73 -0.92 4.32
C THR A 478 30.44 0.49 4.84
N VAL A 479 30.88 0.81 6.06
CA VAL A 479 30.77 2.15 6.66
C VAL A 479 31.52 3.19 5.82
N THR A 480 32.74 2.88 5.37
CA THR A 480 33.51 3.83 4.53
C THR A 480 32.87 4.03 3.16
N GLN A 481 32.29 2.99 2.54
CA GLN A 481 31.55 3.14 1.28
C GLN A 481 30.27 3.98 1.42
N HIS A 482 29.67 3.99 2.63
CA HIS A 482 28.47 4.78 2.94
C HIS A 482 28.77 6.16 3.54
N SER A 483 30.03 6.49 3.75
CA SER A 483 30.44 7.82 4.18
C SER A 483 30.61 8.69 2.93
N GLU A 484 29.75 9.69 2.77
CA GLU A 484 29.84 10.64 1.67
C GLU A 484 30.55 11.92 2.11
N GLU A 485 31.52 12.38 1.32
CA GLU A 485 32.02 13.76 1.43
C GLU A 485 30.93 14.73 1.01
N LYS A 486 30.58 15.66 1.91
CA LYS A 486 29.61 16.72 1.62
C LYS A 486 30.24 18.09 1.65
N LYS A 487 29.79 18.93 0.71
CA LYS A 487 30.02 20.37 0.74
C LYS A 487 29.04 21.02 1.71
N VAL A 488 29.57 21.61 2.77
CA VAL A 488 28.80 22.33 3.78
C VAL A 488 29.40 23.71 4.04
N PRO A 489 28.62 24.67 4.56
CA PRO A 489 29.18 25.95 5.01
C PRO A 489 30.27 25.79 6.08
N VAL A 490 31.25 26.69 6.09
CA VAL A 490 32.41 26.67 7.02
C VAL A 490 32.00 26.56 8.50
N TRP A 491 30.88 27.17 8.90
CA TRP A 491 30.39 27.16 10.28
C TRP A 491 29.68 25.86 10.69
N PHE A 492 29.21 25.06 9.72
CA PHE A 492 28.35 23.91 9.97
C PHE A 492 28.99 22.81 10.83
N PRO A 493 30.29 22.46 10.69
CA PRO A 493 30.91 21.42 11.52
C PRO A 493 30.95 21.78 13.01
N GLU A 494 31.17 23.06 13.35
CA GLU A 494 31.12 23.54 14.74
C GLU A 494 29.71 23.42 15.31
N PHE A 495 28.69 23.80 14.52
CA PHE A 495 27.29 23.65 14.89
C PHE A 495 26.91 22.19 15.12
N LEU A 496 27.32 21.28 14.24
CA LEU A 496 27.09 19.85 14.39
C LEU A 496 27.81 19.29 15.62
N SER A 497 29.03 19.72 15.90
CA SER A 497 29.76 19.37 17.12
C SER A 497 29.05 19.85 18.39
N TYR A 498 28.44 21.03 18.38
CA TYR A 498 27.62 21.51 19.48
C TYR A 498 26.42 20.58 19.76
N ILE A 499 25.73 20.13 18.69
CA ILE A 499 24.59 19.22 18.79
C ILE A 499 25.03 17.87 19.36
N ILE A 500 26.01 17.21 18.73
CA ILE A 500 26.44 15.84 19.06
C ILE A 500 27.02 15.75 20.48
N ASN A 501 27.69 16.81 20.96
CA ASN A 501 28.32 16.79 22.28
C ASN A 501 27.39 17.22 23.42
N LYS A 502 26.12 17.57 23.14
CA LYS A 502 25.17 17.94 24.19
C LYS A 502 24.84 16.71 25.05
N LYS A 503 24.89 16.86 26.38
CA LYS A 503 24.60 15.78 27.35
C LYS A 503 23.25 15.89 28.06
N SER A 504 22.49 16.94 27.77
CA SER A 504 21.21 17.21 28.46
C SER A 504 20.09 16.32 27.95
N SER A 505 19.31 15.74 28.86
CA SER A 505 18.05 15.03 28.54
C SER A 505 16.85 15.96 28.34
N LYS A 506 16.96 17.24 28.73
CA LYS A 506 15.92 18.26 28.56
C LYS A 506 15.93 18.84 27.15
N ALA A 507 14.74 19.25 26.69
CA ALA A 507 14.56 19.99 25.46
C ALA A 507 15.32 21.33 25.53
N VAL A 508 15.92 21.73 24.41
CA VAL A 508 16.68 22.99 24.27
C VAL A 508 15.88 23.91 23.36
N SER A 509 15.66 25.16 23.79
CA SER A 509 14.92 26.13 22.99
C SER A 509 15.67 26.54 21.73
N LEU A 510 14.93 26.83 20.66
CA LEU A 510 15.49 27.35 19.40
C LEU A 510 16.30 28.62 19.61
N ASN A 511 15.87 29.51 20.51
CA ASN A 511 16.61 30.74 20.89
C ASN A 511 18.01 30.45 21.45
N THR A 512 18.22 29.28 22.06
CA THR A 512 19.54 28.85 22.52
C THR A 512 20.36 28.24 21.39
N ILE A 513 19.71 27.43 20.54
CA ILE A 513 20.36 26.71 19.44
C ILE A 513 20.86 27.69 18.36
N ILE A 514 20.05 28.72 18.05
CA ILE A 514 20.36 29.70 16.99
C ILE A 514 21.65 30.49 17.25
N GLN A 515 22.09 30.62 18.51
CA GLN A 515 23.36 31.26 18.87
C GLN A 515 24.57 30.53 18.29
N TYR A 516 24.46 29.22 18.05
CA TYR A 516 25.50 28.40 17.44
C TYR A 516 25.31 28.24 15.93
N TYR A 517 24.17 28.70 15.39
CA TYR A 517 23.83 28.65 13.97
C TYR A 517 24.32 29.93 13.27
N LYS A 518 25.62 29.96 12.92
CA LYS A 518 26.34 31.16 12.45
C LYS A 518 26.11 31.51 10.97
N ARG A 519 24.92 31.23 10.43
CA ARG A 519 24.56 31.65 9.08
C ARG A 519 24.40 33.17 9.01
N GLU A 520 25.03 33.80 8.02
CA GLU A 520 25.01 35.25 7.84
C GLU A 520 23.66 35.76 7.32
N VAL A 521 23.18 36.86 7.92
CA VAL A 521 21.99 37.60 7.49
C VAL A 521 22.40 38.65 6.47
N THR A 522 21.66 38.74 5.36
CA THR A 522 21.95 39.66 4.25
C THR A 522 20.69 40.45 3.89
N ALA A 523 20.79 41.40 2.95
CA ALA A 523 19.63 42.19 2.51
C ALA A 523 18.49 41.31 1.96
N ASP A 524 18.83 40.19 1.30
CA ASP A 524 17.88 39.25 0.70
C ASP A 524 17.59 38.01 1.59
N PHE A 525 18.16 37.96 2.80
CA PHE A 525 18.01 36.83 3.73
C PHE A 525 17.91 37.37 5.17
N THR A 526 16.68 37.46 5.68
CA THR A 526 16.35 38.11 6.95
C THR A 526 16.62 37.22 8.17
N GLU A 527 16.56 37.77 9.39
CA GLU A 527 16.62 36.95 10.62
C GLU A 527 15.48 35.92 10.69
N LYS A 528 14.31 36.25 10.14
CA LYS A 528 13.22 35.28 10.03
C LYS A 528 13.60 34.11 9.11
N ASP A 529 14.22 34.39 7.97
CA ASP A 529 14.71 33.34 7.06
C ASP A 529 15.82 32.51 7.71
N ARG A 530 16.65 33.11 8.57
CA ARG A 530 17.65 32.40 9.37
C ARG A 530 17.02 31.44 10.37
N GLU A 531 15.97 31.87 11.09
CA GLU A 531 15.21 30.97 11.97
C GLU A 531 14.56 29.83 11.19
N ASP A 532 13.90 30.13 10.06
CA ASP A 532 13.25 29.10 9.23
C ASP A 532 14.28 28.13 8.65
N ALA A 533 15.45 28.61 8.24
CA ALA A 533 16.57 27.75 7.82
C ALA A 533 17.10 26.89 8.97
N LEU A 534 17.17 27.40 10.20
CA LEU A 534 17.51 26.60 11.38
C LEU A 534 16.48 25.48 11.59
N ARG A 535 15.18 25.80 11.52
CA ARG A 535 14.10 24.79 11.64
C ARG A 535 14.26 23.71 10.58
N ALA A 536 14.48 24.09 9.32
CA ALA A 536 14.73 23.16 8.22
C ALA A 536 15.96 22.28 8.46
N ASP A 537 17.09 22.85 8.89
CA ASP A 537 18.32 22.09 9.15
C ASP A 537 18.18 21.15 10.36
N LEU A 538 17.50 21.57 11.44
CA LEU A 538 17.18 20.70 12.57
C LEU A 538 16.24 19.57 12.17
N GLU A 539 15.28 19.83 11.28
CA GLU A 539 14.39 18.81 10.73
C GLU A 539 15.18 17.76 9.93
N GLN A 540 16.11 18.19 9.07
CA GLN A 540 16.98 17.27 8.32
C GLN A 540 17.85 16.43 9.26
N LEU A 541 18.44 17.03 10.31
CA LEU A 541 19.22 16.29 11.32
C LEU A 541 18.34 15.31 12.12
N SER A 542 17.11 15.71 12.46
CA SER A 542 16.11 14.86 13.12
C SER A 542 15.73 13.65 12.26
N ARG A 543 15.46 13.88 10.97
CA ARG A 543 15.20 12.82 9.98
C ARG A 543 16.39 11.90 9.78
N LYS A 544 17.62 12.32 10.06
CA LYS A 544 18.80 11.44 10.05
C LYS A 544 18.99 10.68 11.38
N GLY A 545 18.19 10.97 12.41
CA GLY A 545 18.24 10.32 13.72
C GLY A 545 19.28 10.91 14.68
N ILE A 546 19.87 12.07 14.35
CA ILE A 546 20.92 12.72 15.15
C ILE A 546 20.33 13.37 16.41
N LEU A 547 19.14 13.95 16.29
CA LEU A 547 18.41 14.64 17.36
C LEU A 547 16.91 14.34 17.25
N LEU A 548 16.09 14.80 18.19
CA LEU A 548 14.63 14.79 18.05
C LEU A 548 14.11 16.22 17.90
N TYR A 549 13.42 16.48 16.77
CA TYR A 549 12.80 17.76 16.47
C TYR A 549 11.54 17.58 15.63
N TYR A 550 10.49 18.36 15.93
CA TYR A 550 9.14 18.23 15.38
C TYR A 550 8.65 19.58 14.87
N LYS A 551 9.15 19.99 13.70
CA LYS A 551 8.85 21.28 13.06
C LYS A 551 7.35 21.59 12.91
N ASN A 552 6.55 20.56 12.60
CA ASN A 552 5.13 20.73 12.29
C ASN A 552 4.22 20.65 13.54
N ASP A 553 4.76 20.32 14.72
CA ASP A 553 3.96 20.29 15.95
C ASP A 553 3.82 21.70 16.54
N PRO A 554 2.60 22.15 16.89
CA PRO A 554 2.37 23.52 17.34
C PRO A 554 3.09 23.91 18.63
N VAL A 555 3.42 22.93 19.49
CA VAL A 555 4.09 23.13 20.77
C VAL A 555 5.58 22.80 20.65
N LEU A 556 5.94 21.74 19.93
CA LEU A 556 7.32 21.25 19.87
C LEU A 556 8.20 21.95 18.82
N LYS A 557 7.63 22.73 17.89
CA LYS A 557 8.38 23.42 16.83
C LYS A 557 9.48 24.36 17.31
N ASP A 558 9.42 24.82 18.57
CA ASP A 558 10.35 25.80 19.14
C ASP A 558 11.35 25.18 20.14
N VAL A 559 11.38 23.85 20.25
CA VAL A 559 12.34 23.10 21.08
C VAL A 559 12.90 21.87 20.36
N ALA A 560 14.13 21.48 20.69
CA ALA A 560 14.74 20.24 20.19
C ALA A 560 15.46 19.46 21.29
N TRP A 561 15.41 18.13 21.24
CA TRP A 561 16.21 17.26 22.10
C TRP A 561 17.49 16.87 21.38
N LEU A 562 18.58 17.54 21.71
CA LEU A 562 19.89 17.37 21.06
C LEU A 562 20.59 16.06 21.48
N ASN A 563 20.16 15.42 22.57
CA ASN A 563 20.67 14.12 23.00
C ASN A 563 19.52 13.11 23.13
N PRO A 564 19.20 12.39 22.05
CA PRO A 564 18.08 11.45 22.05
C PRO A 564 18.25 10.28 23.05
N GLU A 565 19.48 9.81 23.29
CA GLU A 565 19.76 8.75 24.26
C GLU A 565 19.38 9.16 25.68
N ALA A 566 19.85 10.34 26.11
CA ALA A 566 19.54 10.88 27.42
C ALA A 566 18.04 11.15 27.58
N THR A 567 17.37 11.58 26.50
CA THR A 567 15.91 11.76 26.49
C THR A 567 15.16 10.45 26.65
N VAL A 568 15.52 9.41 25.88
CA VAL A 568 14.91 8.07 25.99
C VAL A 568 15.16 7.47 27.38
N THR A 569 16.37 7.63 27.91
CA THR A 569 16.74 7.16 29.26
C THR A 569 15.89 7.85 30.33
N LYS A 570 15.72 9.18 30.25
CA LYS A 570 14.85 9.94 31.15
C LYS A 570 13.41 9.43 31.08
N ILE A 571 12.84 9.27 29.87
CA ILE A 571 11.48 8.72 29.68
C ILE A 571 11.34 7.36 30.36
N HIS A 572 12.37 6.51 30.25
CA HIS A 572 12.37 5.21 30.89
C HIS A 572 12.40 5.27 32.42
N GLU A 573 13.29 6.10 32.97
CA GLU A 573 13.47 6.20 34.42
C GLU A 573 12.28 6.87 35.12
N THR A 574 11.62 7.84 34.47
CA THR A 574 10.53 8.62 35.07
C THR A 574 9.15 8.06 34.77
N ILE A 575 8.86 7.70 33.51
CA ILE A 575 7.50 7.38 33.04
C ILE A 575 7.31 5.89 32.89
N LEU A 576 8.28 5.25 32.25
CA LEU A 576 8.23 3.82 31.93
C LEU A 576 8.99 3.00 32.98
N ASN A 577 9.01 3.48 34.22
CA ASN A 577 9.70 2.83 35.33
C ASN A 577 8.98 1.53 35.71
N LYS A 578 9.73 0.43 35.87
CA LYS A 578 9.20 -0.88 36.26
C LYS A 578 8.28 -0.85 37.50
N ASN A 579 8.59 -0.03 38.50
CA ASN A 579 7.79 0.06 39.73
C ASN A 579 6.43 0.74 39.47
N ILE A 580 6.42 1.79 38.65
CA ILE A 580 5.21 2.50 38.23
C ILE A 580 4.35 1.55 37.39
N ILE A 581 4.96 0.84 36.44
CA ILE A 581 4.29 -0.13 35.57
C ILE A 581 3.63 -1.24 36.39
N LEU A 582 4.36 -1.84 37.34
CA LEU A 582 3.81 -2.93 38.16
C LEU A 582 2.66 -2.46 39.07
N LYS A 583 2.74 -1.21 39.56
CA LYS A 583 1.73 -0.62 40.43
C LYS A 583 0.45 -0.27 39.67
N TYR A 584 0.59 0.30 38.47
CA TYR A 584 -0.50 0.93 37.73
C TYR A 584 -0.99 0.16 36.51
N LYS A 585 -0.25 -0.88 36.08
CA LYS A 585 -0.58 -1.73 34.92
C LYS A 585 -0.95 -0.94 33.66
N GLY A 586 -0.22 0.15 33.42
CA GLY A 586 -0.41 1.03 32.26
C GLY A 586 -1.59 2.02 32.35
N ARG A 587 -2.24 2.19 33.51
CA ARG A 587 -3.34 3.15 33.73
C ARG A 587 -3.01 4.11 34.87
N LEU A 588 -2.93 5.40 34.58
CA LEU A 588 -2.54 6.44 35.52
C LEU A 588 -3.67 7.47 35.62
N THR A 589 -4.17 7.75 36.82
CA THR A 589 -5.07 8.90 37.01
C THR A 589 -4.32 10.23 36.78
N ILE A 590 -5.04 11.33 36.57
CA ILE A 590 -4.43 12.66 36.39
C ILE A 590 -3.50 13.01 37.56
N GLU A 591 -3.95 12.80 38.80
CA GLU A 591 -3.14 13.07 40.01
C GLU A 591 -1.87 12.21 40.09
N GLU A 592 -1.92 10.97 39.58
CA GLU A 592 -0.77 10.07 39.57
C GLU A 592 0.21 10.42 38.47
N PHE A 593 -0.28 10.88 37.32
CA PHE A 593 0.54 11.37 36.23
C PHE A 593 1.27 12.67 36.62
N GLU A 594 0.57 13.62 37.27
CA GLU A 594 1.16 14.87 37.77
C GLU A 594 2.31 14.63 38.76
N LYS A 595 2.21 13.58 39.59
CA LYS A 595 3.29 13.17 40.53
C LYS A 595 4.57 12.72 39.83
N LEU A 596 4.51 12.38 38.54
CA LEU A 596 5.70 12.01 37.76
C LEU A 596 6.58 13.23 37.41
N ASN A 597 6.07 14.45 37.59
CA ASN A 597 6.79 15.72 37.37
C ASN A 597 7.44 15.80 35.99
N ILE A 598 6.66 15.46 34.95
CA ILE A 598 7.08 15.50 33.55
C ILE A 598 6.83 16.91 33.03
N ASP A 599 7.78 17.43 32.23
CA ASP A 599 7.62 18.72 31.56
C ASP A 599 6.61 18.65 30.40
N SER A 600 5.95 19.77 30.09
CA SER A 600 4.88 19.85 29.08
C SER A 600 5.32 19.41 27.69
N GLU A 601 6.57 19.70 27.33
CA GLU A 601 7.19 19.34 26.07
C GLU A 601 7.40 17.82 25.98
N MET A 602 7.84 17.18 27.06
CA MET A 602 7.96 15.72 27.12
C MET A 602 6.59 15.03 27.12
N GLU A 603 5.58 15.57 27.80
CA GLU A 603 4.21 15.06 27.70
C GLU A 603 3.72 15.10 26.26
N ARG A 604 3.85 16.26 25.59
CA ARG A 604 3.46 16.42 24.20
C ARG A 604 4.21 15.47 23.26
N LEU A 605 5.51 15.28 23.47
CA LEU A 605 6.33 14.32 22.73
C LEU A 605 5.74 12.90 22.80
N LEU A 606 5.36 12.45 24.00
CA LEU A 606 4.86 11.09 24.21
C LEU A 606 3.47 10.88 23.61
N LEU A 607 2.63 11.91 23.61
CA LEU A 607 1.34 11.92 22.95
C LEU A 607 1.50 11.87 21.43
N THR A 608 2.39 12.71 20.87
CA THR A 608 2.69 12.76 19.43
C THR A 608 3.26 11.41 18.94
N GLU A 609 4.16 10.80 19.71
CA GLU A 609 4.72 9.47 19.40
C GLU A 609 3.80 8.29 19.77
N LYS A 610 2.57 8.55 20.22
CA LYS A 610 1.56 7.52 20.58
C LYS A 610 2.08 6.50 21.60
N ILE A 611 2.94 6.95 22.51
CA ILE A 611 3.42 6.18 23.67
C ILE A 611 2.43 6.33 24.82
N LEU A 612 1.84 7.53 24.91
CA LEU A 612 0.85 7.93 25.89
C LEU A 612 -0.46 8.23 25.17
N PHE A 613 -1.59 7.90 25.80
CA PHE A 613 -2.92 8.25 25.33
C PHE A 613 -3.74 8.79 26.50
N PHE A 614 -4.40 9.93 26.34
CA PHE A 614 -5.32 10.45 27.35
C PHE A 614 -6.75 10.01 27.05
N ASP A 615 -7.29 9.13 27.89
CA ASP A 615 -8.69 8.70 27.82
C ASP A 615 -9.58 9.76 28.46
N LYS A 616 -10.16 10.62 27.63
CA LYS A 616 -11.07 11.70 28.06
C LYS A 616 -12.29 11.20 28.84
N TYR A 617 -12.76 9.98 28.57
CA TYR A 617 -13.96 9.43 29.20
C TYR A 617 -13.67 9.00 30.64
N ASN A 618 -12.62 8.18 30.81
CA ASN A 618 -12.19 7.69 32.12
C ASN A 618 -11.32 8.70 32.90
N LYS A 619 -10.89 9.79 32.26
CA LYS A 619 -9.97 10.81 32.80
C LYS A 619 -8.67 10.21 33.32
N GLU A 620 -8.08 9.32 32.54
CA GLU A 620 -6.83 8.65 32.85
C GLU A 620 -5.88 8.64 31.66
N TYR A 621 -4.59 8.59 31.96
CA TYR A 621 -3.52 8.35 31.00
C TYR A 621 -3.30 6.85 30.85
N ILE A 622 -3.30 6.39 29.61
CA ILE A 622 -3.05 5.03 29.20
C ILE A 622 -1.67 4.94 28.57
N ILE A 623 -0.88 3.95 29.00
CA ILE A 623 0.37 3.56 28.35
C ILE A 623 0.13 2.18 27.70
N PRO A 624 -0.25 2.13 26.41
CA PRO A 624 -0.77 0.91 25.79
C PRO A 624 0.13 -0.33 25.90
N ASN A 625 1.45 -0.16 25.76
CA ASN A 625 2.43 -1.24 25.82
C ASN A 625 2.58 -1.89 27.20
N TYR A 626 2.04 -1.27 28.25
CA TYR A 626 2.09 -1.77 29.63
C TYR A 626 0.74 -2.17 30.19
N LEU A 627 -0.30 -2.15 29.36
CA LEU A 627 -1.54 -2.81 29.70
C LEU A 627 -1.27 -4.31 29.91
N PRO A 628 -2.04 -4.97 30.80
CA PRO A 628 -1.95 -6.42 30.95
C PRO A 628 -2.32 -7.12 29.64
N LEU A 629 -1.84 -8.35 29.47
CA LEU A 629 -2.39 -9.23 28.44
C LEU A 629 -3.82 -9.61 28.83
N SER A 630 -4.68 -9.82 27.83
CA SER A 630 -6.04 -10.33 28.04
C SER A 630 -6.09 -11.60 28.91
N SER A 631 -5.10 -12.50 28.73
CA SER A 631 -4.95 -13.73 29.51
C SER A 631 -4.49 -13.56 30.96
N GLU A 632 -4.11 -12.35 31.37
CA GLU A 632 -3.67 -12.03 32.74
C GLU A 632 -4.78 -11.34 33.56
N ASP A 633 -5.92 -11.03 32.92
CA ASP A 633 -7.06 -10.30 33.49
C ASP A 633 -8.36 -11.13 33.38
N ASP A 634 -8.31 -12.34 33.94
CA ASP A 634 -9.32 -13.39 33.76
C ASP A 634 -10.74 -12.95 34.13
N VAL A 635 -10.94 -12.10 35.14
CA VAL A 635 -12.29 -11.77 35.64
C VAL A 635 -13.05 -10.89 34.65
N ILE A 636 -12.44 -9.80 34.19
CA ILE A 636 -13.06 -8.87 33.24
C ILE A 636 -13.14 -9.51 31.85
N TYR A 637 -12.08 -10.23 31.45
CA TYR A 637 -12.07 -10.97 30.19
C TYR A 637 -13.22 -11.98 30.13
N ASN A 638 -13.40 -12.81 31.16
CA ASN A 638 -14.48 -13.80 31.19
C ASN A 638 -15.89 -13.16 31.25
N LEU A 639 -16.05 -12.00 31.90
CA LEU A 639 -17.32 -11.26 31.92
C LEU A 639 -17.68 -10.61 30.57
N LEU A 640 -16.68 -10.19 29.81
CA LEU A 640 -16.85 -9.56 28.51
C LEU A 640 -16.83 -10.57 27.35
N PHE A 641 -16.35 -11.79 27.61
CA PHE A 641 -16.30 -12.90 26.67
C PHE A 641 -17.71 -13.38 26.33
N PHE A 642 -18.11 -13.13 25.10
CA PHE A 642 -19.18 -13.85 24.43
C PHE A 642 -18.48 -14.69 23.37
N ALA A 643 -18.90 -15.95 23.15
CA ALA A 643 -18.41 -16.76 22.04
C ALA A 643 -18.83 -16.10 20.70
N VAL A 644 -18.05 -15.11 20.26
CA VAL A 644 -18.29 -14.33 19.05
C VAL A 644 -17.22 -14.75 18.07
N GLU A 645 -17.65 -15.44 17.01
CA GLU A 645 -16.79 -15.76 15.89
C GLU A 645 -16.30 -14.47 15.21
N PRO A 646 -15.05 -14.44 14.75
CA PRO A 646 -14.51 -13.29 14.04
C PRO A 646 -15.31 -13.05 12.76
N THR A 647 -15.66 -11.79 12.52
CA THR A 647 -16.30 -11.35 11.27
C THR A 647 -15.32 -11.45 10.10
N PHE A 648 -14.05 -11.14 10.35
CA PHE A 648 -12.94 -11.43 9.44
C PHE A 648 -11.63 -11.51 10.22
N ILE A 649 -10.64 -12.16 9.62
CA ILE A 649 -9.29 -12.34 10.13
C ILE A 649 -8.30 -11.94 9.04
N LEU A 650 -7.34 -11.11 9.39
CA LEU A 650 -6.20 -10.76 8.55
C LEU A 650 -4.99 -11.51 9.06
N GLN A 651 -4.33 -12.30 8.22
CA GLN A 651 -3.09 -13.00 8.53
C GLN A 651 -1.96 -12.46 7.66
N PHE A 652 -0.80 -12.21 8.26
CA PHE A 652 0.37 -11.68 7.57
C PHE A 652 1.46 -12.74 7.56
N LYS A 653 2.16 -12.89 6.44
CA LYS A 653 3.23 -13.89 6.33
C LYS A 653 4.47 -13.46 7.11
N HIS A 654 4.81 -12.18 7.07
CA HIS A 654 6.11 -11.71 7.56
C HIS A 654 6.02 -10.71 8.71
N PHE A 655 5.02 -9.82 8.75
CA PHE A 655 5.08 -8.67 9.66
C PHE A 655 3.73 -8.08 10.10
N ILE A 656 3.63 -7.84 11.40
CA ILE A 656 2.68 -6.88 12.01
C ILE A 656 3.51 -5.86 12.80
N PRO A 657 3.31 -4.54 12.59
CA PRO A 657 3.99 -3.51 13.37
C PRO A 657 3.63 -3.60 14.85
N PHE A 658 4.63 -3.65 15.72
CA PHE A 658 4.42 -3.67 17.18
C PHE A 658 3.54 -2.53 17.70
N GLY A 659 3.83 -1.30 17.25
CA GLY A 659 3.08 -0.12 17.63
C GLY A 659 1.66 -0.07 17.08
N LEU A 660 1.21 -1.07 16.29
CA LEU A 660 -0.15 -1.09 15.76
C LEU A 660 -1.19 -1.08 16.87
N ILE A 661 -0.98 -1.84 17.96
CA ILE A 661 -1.92 -1.84 19.09
C ILE A 661 -2.04 -0.44 19.73
N ASN A 662 -0.93 0.27 19.91
CA ASN A 662 -0.94 1.64 20.42
C ASN A 662 -1.73 2.54 19.49
N GLN A 663 -1.50 2.43 18.17
CA GLN A 663 -2.22 3.23 17.18
C GLN A 663 -3.73 2.96 17.21
N LEU A 664 -4.13 1.69 17.33
CA LEU A 664 -5.53 1.29 17.45
C LEU A 664 -6.16 1.83 18.73
N ILE A 665 -5.48 1.72 19.87
CA ILE A 665 -5.97 2.24 21.16
C ILE A 665 -6.07 3.76 21.13
N CYS A 666 -5.05 4.48 20.63
CA CYS A 666 -5.07 5.93 20.53
C CYS A 666 -6.16 6.45 19.58
N HIS A 667 -6.50 5.70 18.53
CA HIS A 667 -7.52 6.06 17.54
C HIS A 667 -8.93 5.73 18.05
N PHE A 668 -9.21 4.46 18.31
CA PHE A 668 -10.53 4.01 18.75
C PHE A 668 -10.85 4.40 20.20
N GLY A 669 -9.84 4.65 21.03
CA GLY A 669 -10.01 5.10 22.39
C GLY A 669 -10.57 6.52 22.52
N GLN A 670 -10.55 7.33 21.45
CA GLN A 670 -11.18 8.66 21.43
C GLN A 670 -12.71 8.59 21.48
N ASN A 671 -13.28 7.41 21.26
CA ASN A 671 -14.71 7.19 21.30
C ASN A 671 -15.27 7.48 22.71
N LEU A 672 -16.47 8.05 22.76
CA LEU A 672 -17.14 8.49 23.98
C LEU A 672 -17.90 7.35 24.70
N ASP A 673 -17.99 6.18 24.09
CA ASP A 673 -18.69 5.03 24.65
C ASP A 673 -17.77 4.11 25.48
N ASN A 674 -18.36 3.12 26.16
CA ASN A 674 -17.62 2.13 26.95
C ASN A 674 -16.60 1.36 26.11
N LYS A 675 -15.41 1.22 26.67
CA LYS A 675 -14.24 0.67 26.01
C LYS A 675 -13.29 0.03 27.02
N TYR A 676 -12.61 -1.01 26.56
CA TYR A 676 -11.62 -1.75 27.31
C TYR A 676 -10.42 -2.01 26.41
N TYR A 677 -9.22 -1.90 26.99
CA TYR A 677 -7.97 -2.03 26.27
C TYR A 677 -7.04 -2.98 27.02
N TRP A 678 -6.40 -3.83 26.26
CA TRP A 678 -5.29 -4.70 26.65
C TRP A 678 -4.15 -4.49 25.66
N ARG A 679 -2.97 -5.03 25.98
CA ARG A 679 -1.78 -4.92 25.13
C ARG A 679 -1.88 -5.75 23.84
N ASP A 680 -2.85 -6.63 23.74
CA ASP A 680 -3.11 -7.51 22.60
C ASP A 680 -4.51 -7.33 22.01
N GLN A 681 -5.43 -6.59 22.67
CA GLN A 681 -6.83 -6.51 22.24
C GLN A 681 -7.48 -5.18 22.65
N LEU A 682 -8.54 -4.79 21.92
CA LEU A 682 -9.41 -3.69 22.32
C LEU A 682 -10.88 -4.03 22.02
N ILE A 683 -11.76 -3.63 22.94
CA ILE A 683 -13.21 -3.74 22.81
C ILE A 683 -13.79 -2.36 22.98
N PHE A 684 -14.69 -1.95 22.08
CA PHE A 684 -15.38 -0.67 22.19
C PHE A 684 -16.76 -0.75 21.55
N THR A 685 -17.61 0.22 21.92
CA THR A 685 -18.89 0.42 21.26
C THR A 685 -18.76 1.56 20.26
N LEU A 686 -19.16 1.35 19.01
CA LEU A 686 -19.16 2.34 17.95
C LEU A 686 -20.57 2.87 17.70
N ASP A 687 -20.71 4.19 17.70
CA ASP A 687 -21.95 4.93 17.47
C ASP A 687 -23.13 4.47 18.34
N ARG A 688 -22.86 3.93 19.54
CA ARG A 688 -23.83 3.26 20.42
C ARG A 688 -24.65 2.12 19.77
N LYS A 689 -24.24 1.67 18.58
CA LYS A 689 -24.99 0.72 17.75
C LYS A 689 -24.24 -0.60 17.57
N PHE A 690 -22.90 -0.58 17.55
CA PHE A 690 -22.08 -1.74 17.20
C PHE A 690 -21.03 -2.03 18.27
N LYS A 691 -20.95 -3.27 18.74
CA LYS A 691 -19.83 -3.74 19.57
C LYS A 691 -18.73 -4.26 18.65
N VAL A 692 -17.54 -3.70 18.77
CA VAL A 692 -16.36 -4.06 17.96
C VAL A 692 -15.29 -4.61 18.88
N TRP A 693 -14.69 -5.72 18.48
CA TRP A 693 -13.57 -6.36 19.16
C TRP A 693 -12.46 -6.59 18.15
N ILE A 694 -11.26 -6.08 18.44
CA ILE A 694 -10.07 -6.25 17.62
C ILE A 694 -9.01 -6.95 18.47
N GLN A 695 -8.44 -8.04 17.95
CA GLN A 695 -7.45 -8.88 18.63
C GLN A 695 -6.20 -9.04 17.76
N LEU A 696 -5.02 -8.87 18.35
CA LEU A 696 -3.72 -9.01 17.70
C LEU A 696 -2.97 -10.22 18.27
N ASP A 697 -2.79 -11.24 17.46
CA ASP A 697 -1.92 -12.39 17.76
C ASP A 697 -0.58 -12.21 17.01
N PHE A 698 0.43 -11.73 17.73
CA PHE A 698 1.77 -11.53 17.16
C PHE A 698 2.54 -12.84 16.93
N SER A 699 2.16 -13.94 17.58
CA SER A 699 2.81 -15.24 17.38
C SER A 699 2.41 -15.84 16.03
N LYS A 700 1.12 -15.69 15.67
CA LYS A 700 0.57 -16.12 14.38
C LYS A 700 0.56 -15.04 13.31
N LEU A 701 0.94 -13.81 13.68
CA LEU A 701 0.81 -12.61 12.86
C LEU A 701 -0.62 -12.44 12.32
N MET A 702 -1.61 -12.43 13.23
CA MET A 702 -3.03 -12.31 12.88
C MET A 702 -3.69 -11.12 13.57
N ILE A 703 -4.63 -10.48 12.86
CA ILE A 703 -5.57 -9.49 13.39
C ILE A 703 -6.98 -10.06 13.20
N SER A 704 -7.67 -10.37 14.30
CA SER A 704 -9.05 -10.85 14.28
C SER A 704 -10.00 -9.72 14.63
N VAL A 705 -11.07 -9.56 13.87
CA VAL A 705 -12.06 -8.50 14.07
C VAL A 705 -13.45 -9.11 14.18
N SER A 706 -14.14 -8.83 15.28
CA SER A 706 -15.52 -9.27 15.53
C SER A 706 -16.43 -8.05 15.67
N ILE A 707 -17.50 -8.01 14.87
CA ILE A 707 -18.46 -6.90 14.84
C ILE A 707 -19.86 -7.44 15.06
N LYS A 708 -20.55 -6.91 16.07
CA LYS A 708 -21.93 -7.30 16.39
C LYS A 708 -22.81 -6.07 16.58
N SER A 709 -24.00 -6.06 15.98
CA SER A 709 -24.98 -5.03 16.28
C SER A 709 -25.62 -5.26 17.65
N ILE A 710 -25.83 -4.19 18.41
CA ILE A 710 -26.50 -4.21 19.71
C ILE A 710 -28.01 -4.46 19.53
N ARG A 711 -28.60 -4.01 18.41
CA ARG A 711 -30.02 -4.23 18.09
C ARG A 711 -30.16 -5.19 16.91
N THR A 712 -31.15 -6.07 16.96
CA THR A 712 -31.46 -6.98 15.85
C THR A 712 -31.94 -6.21 14.62
N GLY A 713 -31.46 -6.60 13.43
CA GLY A 713 -31.89 -6.03 12.15
C GLY A 713 -31.04 -4.91 11.55
N ILE A 714 -29.98 -4.43 12.23
CA ILE A 714 -29.07 -3.41 11.69
C ILE A 714 -27.92 -4.08 10.92
N SER A 715 -27.70 -3.67 9.67
CA SER A 715 -26.58 -4.16 8.84
C SER A 715 -25.22 -3.70 9.37
N ILE A 716 -24.24 -4.61 9.39
CA ILE A 716 -22.86 -4.33 9.81
C ILE A 716 -21.93 -3.97 8.65
N ASN A 717 -22.39 -4.07 7.40
CA ASN A 717 -21.54 -4.01 6.20
C ASN A 717 -20.71 -2.73 6.11
N LYS A 718 -21.34 -1.56 6.34
CA LYS A 718 -20.66 -0.27 6.36
C LYS A 718 -19.59 -0.19 7.46
N VAL A 719 -19.85 -0.82 8.60
CA VAL A 719 -18.91 -0.85 9.74
C VAL A 719 -17.74 -1.78 9.45
N VAL A 720 -17.98 -2.94 8.82
CA VAL A 720 -16.92 -3.86 8.38
C VAL A 720 -15.93 -3.15 7.46
N GLN A 721 -16.43 -2.48 6.41
CA GLN A 721 -15.58 -1.72 5.48
C GLN A 721 -14.81 -0.61 6.19
N ARG A 722 -15.49 0.18 7.03
CA ARG A 722 -14.87 1.25 7.80
C ARG A 722 -13.74 0.72 8.70
N ILE A 723 -13.99 -0.29 9.53
CA ILE A 723 -12.98 -0.85 10.44
C ILE A 723 -11.79 -1.42 9.66
N PHE A 724 -12.04 -2.12 8.55
CA PHE A 724 -10.96 -2.61 7.70
C PHE A 724 -10.08 -1.48 7.16
N GLN A 725 -10.68 -0.42 6.59
CA GLN A 725 -9.95 0.73 6.09
C GLN A 725 -9.14 1.43 7.19
N GLU A 726 -9.75 1.68 8.35
CA GLU A 726 -9.09 2.31 9.49
C GLU A 726 -7.90 1.47 9.99
N ILE A 727 -8.03 0.15 10.08
CA ILE A 727 -6.91 -0.74 10.44
C ILE A 727 -5.79 -0.64 9.41
N MET A 728 -6.09 -0.59 8.10
CA MET A 728 -5.06 -0.47 7.05
C MET A 728 -4.35 0.89 7.08
N PHE A 729 -5.06 1.99 7.30
CA PHE A 729 -4.44 3.31 7.48
C PHE A 729 -3.49 3.30 8.69
N LEU A 730 -3.93 2.77 9.83
CA LEU A 730 -3.14 2.69 11.06
C LEU A 730 -1.99 1.69 10.95
N TYR A 731 -2.15 0.59 10.20
CA TYR A 731 -1.07 -0.35 9.86
C TYR A 731 0.09 0.41 9.22
N TRP A 732 -0.19 1.25 8.22
CA TRP A 732 0.81 2.12 7.59
C TRP A 732 1.11 3.40 8.37
N GLY A 733 0.59 3.55 9.59
CA GLY A 733 0.69 4.74 10.43
C GLY A 733 0.38 6.05 9.72
N LYS A 734 -0.58 6.00 8.80
CA LYS A 734 -1.20 7.15 8.15
C LYS A 734 -2.32 7.68 9.03
N GLU A 735 -2.61 8.97 8.91
CA GLU A 735 -3.81 9.54 9.52
C GLU A 735 -5.05 8.93 8.89
N VAL A 736 -6.00 8.56 9.74
CA VAL A 736 -7.31 8.08 9.32
C VAL A 736 -8.11 9.30 8.86
N PRO A 737 -8.59 9.35 7.60
CA PRO A 737 -9.38 10.47 7.12
C PRO A 737 -10.60 10.71 8.02
N PRO A 738 -10.93 11.97 8.37
CA PRO A 738 -12.08 12.25 9.21
C PRO A 738 -13.37 11.74 8.57
N ILE A 739 -14.16 11.02 9.37
CA ILE A 739 -15.49 10.58 8.94
C ILE A 739 -16.39 11.82 8.91
N ILE A 740 -16.68 12.35 7.72
CA ILE A 740 -17.80 13.29 7.57
C ILE A 740 -19.05 12.52 8.02
N LYS A 741 -19.70 12.93 9.11
CA LYS A 741 -20.93 12.26 9.57
C LYS A 741 -21.98 12.38 8.45
N LYS A 742 -22.24 11.30 7.71
CA LYS A 742 -23.51 11.13 6.99
C LYS A 742 -24.61 11.00 8.05
N GLY A 743 -25.67 11.78 7.88
CA GLY A 743 -27.00 11.40 8.39
C GLY A 743 -27.53 10.19 7.62
N SER A 744 -28.44 9.47 8.28
CA SER A 744 -29.34 8.43 7.75
C SER A 744 -28.75 7.21 7.00
N ASP A 745 -28.65 6.14 7.78
CA ASP A 745 -29.01 4.72 7.58
C ASP A 745 -29.74 4.19 6.29
N GLU A 746 -29.93 4.89 5.16
CA GLU A 746 -30.86 4.40 4.10
C GLU A 746 -30.27 3.45 3.03
N LEU A 747 -28.97 3.54 2.67
CA LEU A 747 -28.44 2.66 1.60
C LEU A 747 -27.92 1.33 2.16
N LEU A 748 -28.82 0.36 2.28
CA LEU A 748 -28.65 -1.11 2.08
C LEU A 748 -29.96 -1.82 2.49
N THR A 749 -31.10 -1.40 1.96
CA THR A 749 -32.37 -2.15 2.03
C THR A 749 -32.64 -2.89 0.74
N ASN A 750 -31.73 -3.75 0.30
CA ASN A 750 -32.13 -4.84 -0.59
C ASN A 750 -32.90 -5.87 0.25
N LYS A 751 -34.22 -5.77 0.18
CA LYS A 751 -35.15 -6.73 0.76
C LYS A 751 -35.02 -8.08 0.05
N THR A 752 -34.94 -9.10 0.89
CA THR A 752 -35.15 -10.54 0.66
C THR A 752 -33.95 -11.35 0.15
N THR A 753 -33.21 -11.94 1.09
CA THR A 753 -33.45 -13.35 1.45
C THR A 753 -33.07 -13.59 2.91
N LYS A 754 -33.87 -14.41 3.58
CA LYS A 754 -33.66 -14.88 4.95
C LYS A 754 -32.27 -15.51 5.11
N ASN A 755 -31.64 -15.21 6.25
CA ASN A 755 -30.69 -16.04 6.98
C ASN A 755 -29.57 -16.71 6.17
N VAL A 756 -28.37 -16.12 6.21
CA VAL A 756 -27.11 -16.65 6.74
C VAL A 756 -26.02 -15.65 6.32
N TYR A 757 -25.16 -15.24 7.26
CA TYR A 757 -23.94 -14.49 6.94
C TYR A 757 -23.03 -15.40 6.10
N ASN A 758 -23.21 -15.39 4.79
CA ASN A 758 -22.34 -16.19 3.92
C ASN A 758 -21.00 -15.48 3.82
N GLU A 759 -19.93 -16.23 4.12
CA GLU A 759 -18.51 -15.88 3.96
C GLU A 759 -18.22 -15.08 2.66
N ILE A 760 -18.92 -15.43 1.58
CA ILE A 760 -18.83 -14.80 0.26
C ILE A 760 -19.22 -13.30 0.29
N GLY A 761 -20.22 -12.91 1.09
CA GLY A 761 -20.70 -11.52 1.17
C GLY A 761 -19.72 -10.57 1.86
N ILE A 762 -19.05 -11.03 2.93
CA ILE A 762 -18.04 -10.24 3.64
C ILE A 762 -16.79 -10.07 2.78
N LEU A 763 -16.35 -11.13 2.10
CA LEU A 763 -15.23 -11.06 1.15
C LEU A 763 -15.50 -10.06 0.01
N ALA A 764 -16.73 -10.03 -0.53
CA ALA A 764 -17.12 -9.07 -1.56
C ALA A 764 -17.08 -7.62 -1.05
N LEU A 765 -17.53 -7.37 0.20
CA LEU A 765 -17.50 -6.04 0.80
C LEU A 765 -16.08 -5.51 0.98
N LEU A 766 -15.16 -6.37 1.40
CA LEU A 766 -13.76 -6.02 1.61
C LEU A 766 -13.05 -5.79 0.28
N LYS A 767 -13.37 -6.59 -0.75
CA LYS A 767 -12.90 -6.39 -2.12
C LYS A 767 -13.33 -5.04 -2.71
N ASN A 768 -14.58 -4.64 -2.51
CA ASN A 768 -15.15 -3.41 -3.07
C ASN A 768 -14.82 -2.14 -2.24
N THR A 769 -13.80 -2.18 -1.38
CA THR A 769 -13.33 -0.97 -0.69
C THR A 769 -12.58 -0.06 -1.68
N ASN A 770 -13.34 0.74 -2.43
CA ASN A 770 -12.80 1.67 -3.43
C ASN A 770 -11.96 2.79 -2.80
N ILE A 771 -10.85 3.10 -3.49
CA ILE A 771 -9.99 4.30 -3.46
C ILE A 771 -8.99 4.43 -2.28
N GLY A 772 -7.70 4.23 -2.59
CA GLY A 772 -6.57 4.83 -1.86
C GLY A 772 -5.97 4.05 -0.67
N VAL A 773 -6.53 2.90 -0.30
CA VAL A 773 -6.01 2.08 0.81
C VAL A 773 -4.91 1.14 0.30
N ILE A 774 -3.66 1.41 0.70
CA ILE A 774 -2.55 0.50 0.43
C ILE A 774 -2.67 -0.71 1.35
N THR A 775 -2.55 -1.92 0.81
CA THR A 775 -2.59 -3.16 1.60
C THR A 775 -1.26 -3.92 1.48
N PRO A 776 -0.81 -4.63 2.54
CA PRO A 776 0.42 -5.41 2.47
C PRO A 776 0.29 -6.58 1.49
N SER A 777 1.31 -6.78 0.66
CA SER A 777 1.26 -7.82 -0.38
C SER A 777 1.24 -9.26 0.14
N ASP A 778 1.68 -9.44 1.38
CA ASP A 778 1.72 -10.71 2.09
C ASP A 778 0.52 -10.91 3.03
N MET A 779 -0.54 -10.09 2.87
CA MET A 779 -1.77 -10.19 3.64
C MET A 779 -2.71 -11.24 3.05
N TYR A 780 -3.19 -12.11 3.93
CA TYR A 780 -4.23 -13.08 3.69
C TYR A 780 -5.47 -12.72 4.50
N ILE A 781 -6.63 -13.05 3.96
CA ILE A 781 -7.91 -12.82 4.61
C ILE A 781 -8.71 -14.11 4.73
N SER A 782 -9.37 -14.28 5.87
CA SER A 782 -10.31 -15.35 6.16
C SER A 782 -11.54 -14.78 6.85
N VAL A 783 -12.69 -15.40 6.62
CA VAL A 783 -13.98 -15.05 7.24
C VAL A 783 -14.56 -16.21 8.05
N ASP A 784 -13.94 -17.38 7.96
CA ASP A 784 -14.32 -18.64 8.63
C ASP A 784 -13.23 -19.13 9.62
N GLY A 785 -12.10 -18.42 9.65
CA GLY A 785 -10.90 -18.75 10.42
C GLY A 785 -10.14 -19.98 9.93
N LYS A 786 -10.54 -20.59 8.80
CA LYS A 786 -9.95 -21.83 8.27
C LYS A 786 -9.36 -21.64 6.89
N ASN A 787 -10.08 -20.97 5.99
CA ASN A 787 -9.69 -20.72 4.62
C ASN A 787 -9.12 -19.31 4.46
N PHE A 788 -7.82 -19.21 4.20
CA PHE A 788 -7.11 -17.95 3.99
C PHE A 788 -6.84 -17.73 2.50
N LYS A 789 -7.26 -16.58 1.97
CA LYS A 789 -6.98 -16.16 0.58
C LYS A 789 -6.07 -14.95 0.57
N ASN A 790 -5.09 -14.93 -0.33
CA ASN A 790 -4.24 -13.75 -0.49
C ASN A 790 -5.09 -12.56 -0.97
N TYR A 791 -5.01 -11.43 -0.25
CA TYR A 791 -5.87 -10.28 -0.52
C TYR A 791 -5.61 -9.64 -1.88
N ASN A 792 -4.35 -9.57 -2.33
CA ASN A 792 -4.01 -9.00 -3.63
C ASN A 792 -4.61 -9.77 -4.79
N LEU A 793 -4.73 -11.10 -4.66
CA LEU A 793 -5.43 -11.93 -5.65
C LEU A 793 -6.94 -11.64 -5.69
N LEU A 794 -7.53 -11.14 -4.61
CA LEU A 794 -8.95 -10.80 -4.56
C LEU A 794 -9.25 -9.45 -5.24
N ILE A 795 -8.37 -8.46 -5.05
CA ILE A 795 -8.60 -7.06 -5.47
C ILE A 795 -8.07 -6.71 -6.87
N ASN A 796 -7.13 -7.49 -7.43
CA ASN A 796 -6.50 -7.13 -8.69
C ASN A 796 -7.22 -7.82 -9.88
N PRO A 797 -8.03 -7.11 -10.67
CA PRO A 797 -8.70 -7.69 -11.84
C PRO A 797 -7.74 -8.12 -12.96
N ASN A 798 -6.46 -7.71 -12.88
CA ASN A 798 -5.42 -7.99 -13.88
C ASN A 798 -4.51 -9.18 -13.54
N ILE A 799 -4.69 -9.86 -12.40
CA ILE A 799 -4.01 -11.14 -12.15
C ILE A 799 -4.81 -12.23 -12.90
N LYS A 800 -4.18 -12.80 -13.95
CA LYS A 800 -4.75 -13.71 -14.97
C LYS A 800 -5.97 -14.50 -14.45
N LYS A 801 -7.13 -14.32 -15.11
CA LYS A 801 -8.30 -15.20 -15.02
C LYS A 801 -7.81 -16.65 -15.05
N MET A 802 -8.18 -17.43 -14.02
CA MET A 802 -7.86 -18.86 -13.91
C MET A 802 -8.17 -19.54 -15.24
N LYS A 803 -7.18 -20.21 -15.83
CA LYS A 803 -7.33 -20.78 -17.17
C LYS A 803 -8.29 -21.96 -17.13
N LYS A 804 -9.25 -22.02 -18.05
CA LYS A 804 -10.20 -23.14 -18.15
C LYS A 804 -9.70 -24.19 -19.13
N ILE A 805 -9.54 -25.44 -18.67
CA ILE A 805 -9.11 -26.59 -19.45
C ILE A 805 -10.33 -27.51 -19.70
N PHE A 806 -10.70 -27.72 -20.95
CA PHE A 806 -11.73 -28.69 -21.35
C PHE A 806 -11.08 -30.00 -21.81
N ILE A 807 -11.51 -31.13 -21.27
CA ILE A 807 -11.00 -32.47 -21.64
C ILE A 807 -12.05 -33.22 -22.46
N SER A 808 -11.76 -33.44 -23.74
CA SER A 808 -12.55 -34.21 -24.69
C SER A 808 -11.99 -35.63 -24.83
N TYR A 809 -12.83 -36.63 -24.56
CA TYR A 809 -12.43 -38.04 -24.53
C TYR A 809 -13.60 -38.96 -24.89
N SER A 810 -13.30 -40.19 -25.32
CA SER A 810 -14.32 -41.22 -25.48
C SER A 810 -14.65 -41.87 -24.14
N ARG A 811 -15.94 -42.15 -23.85
CA ARG A 811 -16.35 -42.84 -22.61
C ARG A 811 -15.65 -44.18 -22.38
N LYS A 812 -15.17 -44.83 -23.44
CA LYS A 812 -14.41 -46.09 -23.35
C LYS A 812 -12.97 -45.91 -22.85
N ASP A 813 -12.48 -44.68 -22.76
CA ASP A 813 -11.13 -44.31 -22.36
C ASP A 813 -11.10 -43.52 -21.03
N VAL A 814 -12.19 -43.61 -20.23
CA VAL A 814 -12.40 -42.82 -19.00
C VAL A 814 -11.28 -43.00 -17.97
N GLU A 815 -10.71 -44.20 -17.87
CA GLU A 815 -9.61 -44.53 -16.93
C GLU A 815 -8.40 -43.59 -17.12
N TYR A 816 -8.00 -43.34 -18.38
CA TYR A 816 -6.87 -42.47 -18.69
C TYR A 816 -7.18 -40.99 -18.47
N LYS A 817 -8.45 -40.59 -18.67
CA LYS A 817 -8.93 -39.24 -18.35
C LYS A 817 -8.84 -39.01 -16.84
N ASP A 818 -9.27 -39.97 -16.04
CA ASP A 818 -9.28 -39.85 -14.58
C ASP A 818 -7.85 -39.78 -14.01
N GLU A 819 -6.91 -40.56 -14.55
CA GLU A 819 -5.50 -40.43 -14.19
C GLU A 819 -4.93 -39.05 -14.57
N LEU A 820 -5.16 -38.56 -15.79
CA LEU A 820 -4.75 -37.20 -16.18
C LEU A 820 -5.34 -36.13 -15.27
N ARG A 821 -6.60 -36.29 -14.86
CA ARG A 821 -7.31 -35.34 -13.98
C ARG A 821 -6.64 -35.24 -12.60
N LYS A 822 -6.16 -36.35 -12.03
CA LYS A 822 -5.42 -36.32 -10.75
C LYS A 822 -4.20 -35.42 -10.81
N HIS A 823 -3.45 -35.49 -11.92
CA HIS A 823 -2.27 -34.65 -12.15
C HIS A 823 -2.65 -33.18 -12.41
N LEU A 824 -3.75 -32.91 -13.13
CA LEU A 824 -4.24 -31.55 -13.39
C LEU A 824 -4.87 -30.86 -12.17
N ASN A 825 -5.40 -31.61 -11.19
CA ASN A 825 -6.00 -31.03 -9.98
C ASN A 825 -5.01 -30.24 -9.13
N ILE A 826 -3.70 -30.51 -9.27
CA ILE A 826 -2.63 -29.72 -8.65
C ILE A 826 -2.71 -28.26 -9.14
N LEU A 827 -3.02 -28.03 -10.42
CA LEU A 827 -3.15 -26.66 -10.98
C LEU A 827 -4.33 -25.90 -10.37
N LYS A 828 -5.41 -26.62 -10.01
CA LYS A 828 -6.58 -26.05 -9.34
C LYS A 828 -6.27 -25.65 -7.89
N LEU A 829 -5.46 -26.44 -7.19
CA LEU A 829 -4.98 -26.15 -5.83
C LEU A 829 -4.13 -24.89 -5.74
N PHE A 830 -3.44 -24.53 -6.82
CA PHE A 830 -2.60 -23.32 -6.89
C PHE A 830 -3.28 -22.13 -7.60
N ASP A 831 -4.59 -22.18 -7.82
CA ASP A 831 -5.37 -21.15 -8.54
C ASP A 831 -4.84 -20.83 -9.97
N ILE A 832 -4.19 -21.80 -10.62
CA ILE A 832 -3.56 -21.65 -11.95
C ILE A 832 -4.58 -21.95 -13.07
N ALA A 833 -5.22 -23.11 -13.01
CA ALA A 833 -6.17 -23.56 -14.02
C ALA A 833 -7.25 -24.50 -13.43
N ASP A 834 -8.49 -24.40 -13.93
CA ASP A 834 -9.59 -25.30 -13.61
C ASP A 834 -9.82 -26.28 -14.76
N ASN A 835 -10.16 -27.53 -14.47
CA ASN A 835 -10.36 -28.58 -15.47
C ASN A 835 -11.78 -29.16 -15.44
N TRP A 836 -12.39 -29.31 -16.62
CA TRP A 836 -13.77 -29.74 -16.80
C TRP A 836 -13.87 -30.91 -17.79
N SER A 837 -14.80 -31.84 -17.53
CA SER A 837 -15.08 -32.99 -18.39
C SER A 837 -16.59 -33.28 -18.51
N CYS A 838 -17.01 -34.00 -19.56
CA CYS A 838 -18.42 -34.27 -19.87
C CYS A 838 -19.22 -35.05 -18.80
N GLU A 839 -18.59 -35.54 -17.72
CA GLU A 839 -19.25 -36.23 -16.60
C GLU A 839 -19.63 -35.30 -15.44
N ASP A 840 -19.13 -34.05 -15.41
CA ASP A 840 -19.44 -33.05 -14.37
C ASP A 840 -20.82 -32.37 -14.62
N ILE A 841 -21.70 -33.01 -15.40
CA ILE A 841 -22.93 -32.43 -15.97
C ILE A 841 -24.18 -33.01 -15.29
N THR A 842 -25.13 -32.14 -14.95
CA THR A 842 -26.45 -32.54 -14.43
C THR A 842 -27.32 -33.15 -15.53
N ILE A 843 -28.02 -34.25 -15.21
CA ILE A 843 -28.87 -34.99 -16.14
C ILE A 843 -29.95 -34.06 -16.74
N GLY A 844 -29.95 -33.88 -18.07
CA GLY A 844 -30.99 -33.17 -18.81
C GLY A 844 -30.58 -31.93 -19.62
N LYS A 845 -29.35 -31.40 -19.48
CA LYS A 845 -28.84 -30.24 -20.25
C LYS A 845 -27.48 -30.47 -20.94
N TRP A 846 -27.22 -31.72 -21.33
CA TRP A 846 -25.89 -32.20 -21.74
C TRP A 846 -25.25 -31.42 -22.90
N HIS A 847 -26.00 -31.11 -23.96
CA HIS A 847 -25.43 -30.44 -25.14
C HIS A 847 -25.04 -28.97 -24.87
N ASN A 848 -25.96 -28.18 -24.29
CA ASN A 848 -25.75 -26.74 -24.08
C ASN A 848 -24.61 -26.47 -23.09
N GLN A 849 -24.45 -27.31 -22.07
CA GLN A 849 -23.38 -27.17 -21.10
C GLN A 849 -22.00 -27.53 -21.69
N ILE A 850 -21.91 -28.60 -22.49
CA ILE A 850 -20.66 -28.93 -23.21
C ILE A 850 -20.24 -27.76 -24.11
N GLN A 851 -21.19 -27.18 -24.85
CA GLN A 851 -20.91 -26.08 -25.75
C GLN A 851 -20.48 -24.80 -25.01
N TYR A 852 -21.09 -24.52 -23.85
CA TYR A 852 -20.70 -23.41 -22.99
C TYR A 852 -19.28 -23.60 -22.44
N GLU A 853 -18.95 -24.76 -21.87
CA GLU A 853 -17.62 -25.00 -21.31
C GLU A 853 -16.54 -25.05 -22.39
N LEU A 854 -16.84 -25.61 -23.57
CA LEU A 854 -15.93 -25.58 -24.72
C LEU A 854 -15.74 -24.15 -25.27
N HIS A 855 -16.78 -23.31 -25.24
CA HIS A 855 -16.68 -21.91 -25.62
C HIS A 855 -15.81 -21.13 -24.63
N GLU A 856 -16.02 -21.33 -23.34
CA GLU A 856 -15.32 -20.64 -22.25
C GLU A 856 -13.90 -21.17 -21.97
N SER A 857 -13.52 -22.33 -22.52
CA SER A 857 -12.20 -22.92 -22.27
C SER A 857 -11.08 -22.11 -22.94
N ASP A 858 -10.02 -21.84 -22.21
CA ASP A 858 -8.76 -21.31 -22.74
C ASP A 858 -7.91 -22.41 -23.41
N MET A 859 -8.05 -23.66 -22.96
CA MET A 859 -7.30 -24.80 -23.46
C MET A 859 -8.21 -26.02 -23.66
N VAL A 860 -7.97 -26.78 -24.73
CA VAL A 860 -8.71 -28.01 -25.05
C VAL A 860 -7.74 -29.18 -25.16
N ILE A 861 -8.01 -30.26 -24.43
CA ILE A 861 -7.26 -31.52 -24.48
C ILE A 861 -8.11 -32.56 -25.21
N PHE A 862 -7.63 -33.05 -26.35
CA PHE A 862 -8.23 -34.18 -27.07
C PHE A 862 -7.49 -35.48 -26.76
N MET A 863 -8.21 -36.45 -26.19
CA MET A 863 -7.68 -37.78 -25.90
C MET A 863 -7.92 -38.73 -27.09
N LEU A 864 -6.94 -38.80 -27.99
CA LEU A 864 -7.04 -39.49 -29.27
C LEU A 864 -6.95 -41.02 -29.11
N SER A 865 -7.95 -41.72 -29.63
CA SER A 865 -8.04 -43.19 -29.67
C SER A 865 -8.93 -43.63 -30.82
N ILE A 866 -8.96 -44.92 -31.15
CA ILE A 866 -9.93 -45.43 -32.14
C ILE A 866 -11.38 -45.19 -31.69
N ASN A 867 -11.64 -45.16 -30.37
CA ASN A 867 -12.97 -44.88 -29.82
C ASN A 867 -13.33 -43.39 -29.88
N PHE A 868 -12.34 -42.50 -29.83
CA PHE A 868 -12.50 -41.07 -30.03
C PHE A 868 -12.97 -40.78 -31.46
N PHE A 869 -12.28 -41.35 -32.46
CA PHE A 869 -12.63 -41.17 -33.88
C PHE A 869 -13.95 -41.86 -34.28
N ASN A 870 -14.40 -42.87 -33.53
CA ASN A 870 -15.71 -43.49 -33.76
C ASN A 870 -16.89 -42.67 -33.19
N SER A 871 -16.63 -41.60 -32.45
CA SER A 871 -17.68 -40.75 -31.87
C SER A 871 -18.03 -39.58 -32.80
N LYS A 872 -19.11 -39.73 -33.57
CA LYS A 872 -19.61 -38.67 -34.46
C LYS A 872 -19.86 -37.35 -33.73
N TYR A 873 -20.36 -37.41 -32.49
CA TYR A 873 -20.62 -36.22 -31.67
C TYR A 873 -19.33 -35.46 -31.33
N ILE A 874 -18.28 -36.16 -30.87
CA ILE A 874 -17.00 -35.53 -30.53
C ILE A 874 -16.40 -34.85 -31.76
N LEU A 875 -16.42 -35.53 -32.90
CA LEU A 875 -15.88 -34.99 -34.15
C LEU A 875 -16.66 -33.76 -34.64
N GLU A 876 -17.99 -33.82 -34.64
CA GLU A 876 -18.83 -32.74 -35.20
C GLU A 876 -19.04 -31.57 -34.23
N GLN A 877 -19.10 -31.81 -32.92
CA GLN A 877 -19.52 -30.82 -31.93
C GLN A 877 -18.39 -30.33 -31.03
N GLU A 878 -17.28 -31.05 -30.93
CA GLU A 878 -16.14 -30.63 -30.11
C GLU A 878 -14.95 -30.28 -31.00
N VAL A 879 -14.44 -31.24 -31.80
CA VAL A 879 -13.26 -31.03 -32.66
C VAL A 879 -13.49 -29.95 -33.71
N HIS A 880 -14.56 -30.06 -34.51
CA HIS A 880 -14.80 -29.12 -35.61
C HIS A 880 -14.96 -27.69 -35.09
N LYS A 881 -15.78 -27.49 -34.05
CA LYS A 881 -16.01 -26.16 -33.44
C LYS A 881 -14.78 -25.56 -32.79
N THR A 882 -13.94 -26.36 -32.11
CA THR A 882 -12.69 -25.87 -31.55
C THR A 882 -11.73 -25.41 -32.66
N MET A 883 -11.62 -26.18 -33.74
CA MET A 883 -10.72 -25.85 -34.85
C MET A 883 -11.20 -24.65 -35.65
N ASP A 884 -12.51 -24.49 -35.87
CA ASP A 884 -13.08 -23.33 -36.53
C ASP A 884 -12.86 -22.06 -35.69
N ALA A 885 -13.08 -22.12 -34.38
CA ALA A 885 -12.79 -20.99 -33.48
C ALA A 885 -11.32 -20.55 -33.54
N ILE A 886 -10.37 -21.49 -33.68
CA ILE A 886 -8.95 -21.16 -33.83
C ILE A 886 -8.67 -20.52 -35.19
N ALA A 887 -9.30 -21.01 -36.26
CA ALA A 887 -9.20 -20.39 -37.59
C ALA A 887 -9.76 -18.95 -37.61
N ASP A 888 -10.81 -18.68 -36.83
CA ASP A 888 -11.43 -17.37 -36.66
C ASP A 888 -10.66 -16.42 -35.70
N GLY A 889 -9.46 -16.82 -35.25
CA GLY A 889 -8.57 -15.96 -34.45
C GLY A 889 -8.66 -16.14 -32.93
N SER A 890 -9.27 -17.22 -32.44
CA SER A 890 -9.27 -17.53 -31.00
C SER A 890 -7.88 -17.89 -30.49
N ASN A 891 -7.48 -17.34 -29.33
CA ASN A 891 -6.23 -17.67 -28.63
C ASN A 891 -6.27 -19.02 -27.87
N LYS A 892 -7.18 -19.93 -28.22
CA LYS A 892 -7.33 -21.23 -27.57
C LYS A 892 -6.14 -22.15 -27.91
N LYS A 893 -5.55 -22.78 -26.89
CA LYS A 893 -4.49 -23.79 -27.09
C LYS A 893 -5.08 -25.20 -27.16
N VAL A 894 -4.61 -26.02 -28.09
CA VAL A 894 -5.03 -27.42 -28.27
C VAL A 894 -3.89 -28.37 -27.96
N TYR A 895 -4.19 -29.42 -27.18
CA TYR A 895 -3.27 -30.53 -26.90
C TYR A 895 -3.92 -31.84 -27.32
N CYS A 896 -3.23 -32.63 -28.16
CA CYS A 896 -3.70 -33.97 -28.52
C CYS A 896 -2.85 -35.02 -27.79
N ILE A 897 -3.47 -35.77 -26.88
CA ILE A 897 -2.83 -36.85 -26.13
C ILE A 897 -3.26 -38.18 -26.74
N VAL A 898 -2.30 -38.99 -27.20
CA VAL A 898 -2.62 -40.29 -27.81
C VAL A 898 -2.80 -41.36 -26.74
N VAL A 899 -4.04 -41.85 -26.61
CA VAL A 899 -4.43 -42.88 -25.64
C VAL A 899 -4.12 -44.28 -26.15
N SER A 900 -4.47 -44.58 -27.41
CA SER A 900 -4.19 -45.85 -28.07
C SER A 900 -3.84 -45.63 -29.53
N GLU A 901 -3.16 -46.59 -30.17
CA GLU A 901 -2.87 -46.53 -31.60
C GLU A 901 -4.16 -46.38 -32.43
N PHE A 902 -4.05 -45.61 -33.51
CA PHE A 902 -5.07 -45.41 -34.53
C PHE A 902 -4.38 -45.20 -35.89
N PRO A 903 -5.08 -45.39 -37.02
CA PRO A 903 -4.49 -45.19 -38.35
C PRO A 903 -3.96 -43.76 -38.53
N GLY A 904 -2.74 -43.61 -39.05
CA GLY A 904 -2.07 -42.30 -39.17
C GLY A 904 -2.87 -41.29 -39.99
N LEU A 905 -3.30 -40.20 -39.33
CA LEU A 905 -4.04 -39.08 -39.94
C LEU A 905 -3.20 -38.29 -40.97
N GLU A 906 -1.88 -38.42 -40.88
CA GLU A 906 -0.88 -37.71 -41.68
C GLU A 906 -0.70 -38.33 -43.07
N ASN A 907 -1.23 -39.54 -43.28
CA ASN A 907 -1.11 -40.28 -44.55
C ASN A 907 -2.18 -39.91 -45.58
N PHE A 908 -3.05 -38.95 -45.27
CA PHE A 908 -4.13 -38.56 -46.17
C PHE A 908 -3.80 -37.26 -46.92
N ASN A 909 -3.97 -37.26 -48.24
CA ASN A 909 -3.68 -36.11 -49.09
C ASN A 909 -4.75 -35.00 -48.93
N GLU A 910 -4.34 -33.78 -48.57
CA GLU A 910 -5.23 -32.66 -48.23
C GLU A 910 -5.99 -32.08 -49.43
N GLU A 911 -5.48 -32.25 -50.67
CA GLU A 911 -5.98 -31.58 -51.88
C GLU A 911 -7.47 -31.89 -52.20
N ASN A 912 -8.02 -33.01 -51.72
CA ASN A 912 -9.40 -33.45 -52.02
C ASN A 912 -10.31 -33.61 -50.78
N MET A 913 -9.92 -33.02 -49.64
CA MET A 913 -10.69 -33.14 -48.39
C MET A 913 -11.75 -32.05 -48.21
N LEU A 914 -12.90 -32.42 -47.64
CA LEU A 914 -13.87 -31.47 -47.08
C LEU A 914 -13.27 -30.74 -45.87
N GLU A 915 -13.72 -29.52 -45.58
CA GLU A 915 -13.25 -28.69 -44.44
C GLU A 915 -13.20 -29.47 -43.10
N ARG A 916 -14.26 -30.23 -42.82
CA ARG A 916 -14.37 -31.11 -41.64
C ARG A 916 -13.29 -32.19 -41.58
N GLN A 917 -12.86 -32.72 -42.74
CA GLN A 917 -11.81 -33.74 -42.82
C GLN A 917 -10.43 -33.10 -42.61
N LYS A 918 -10.23 -31.87 -43.12
CA LYS A 918 -9.03 -31.08 -42.86
C LYS A 918 -8.86 -30.75 -41.37
N ASN A 919 -9.94 -30.37 -40.67
CA ASN A 919 -9.87 -30.11 -39.22
C ASN A 919 -9.50 -31.35 -38.40
N ILE A 920 -9.94 -32.54 -38.83
CA ILE A 920 -9.57 -33.82 -38.19
C ILE A 920 -8.11 -34.17 -38.50
N ALA A 921 -7.65 -33.99 -39.75
CA ALA A 921 -6.26 -34.23 -40.15
C ALA A 921 -5.28 -33.35 -39.37
N LYS A 922 -5.63 -32.07 -39.12
CA LYS A 922 -4.86 -31.13 -38.30
C LYS A 922 -4.62 -31.60 -36.86
N LEU A 923 -5.41 -32.51 -36.30
CA LEU A 923 -5.12 -33.07 -34.96
C LEU A 923 -3.74 -33.77 -34.92
N GLY A 924 -3.26 -34.28 -36.07
CA GLY A 924 -1.93 -34.86 -36.21
C GLY A 924 -0.80 -33.90 -35.79
N THR A 925 -0.93 -32.60 -36.08
CA THR A 925 0.11 -31.61 -35.80
C THR A 925 0.20 -31.20 -34.33
N TYR A 926 -0.75 -31.61 -33.49
CA TYR A 926 -0.82 -31.28 -32.06
C TYR A 926 -0.54 -32.47 -31.13
N GLN A 927 -0.06 -33.60 -31.68
CA GLN A 927 0.20 -34.82 -30.90
C GLN A 927 1.34 -34.62 -29.90
N TYR A 928 1.11 -35.05 -28.66
CA TYR A 928 2.05 -34.87 -27.55
C TYR A 928 2.23 -36.15 -26.71
N GLY A 929 3.49 -36.50 -26.43
CA GLY A 929 3.88 -37.70 -25.68
C GLY A 929 5.39 -38.00 -25.79
N MET A 930 5.86 -39.01 -25.06
CA MET A 930 7.25 -39.51 -25.20
C MET A 930 7.45 -40.19 -26.55
N TYR A 931 8.61 -40.00 -27.17
CA TYR A 931 9.02 -40.77 -28.34
C TYR A 931 10.05 -41.83 -27.97
N THR A 932 9.96 -43.00 -28.59
CA THR A 932 10.94 -44.07 -28.50
C THR A 932 11.49 -44.37 -29.88
N ARG A 933 12.77 -44.74 -29.96
CA ARG A 933 13.35 -45.23 -31.21
C ARG A 933 13.04 -46.70 -31.35
N ILE A 934 12.20 -47.05 -32.30
CA ILE A 934 11.82 -48.42 -32.62
C ILE A 934 12.41 -48.77 -33.98
N GLU A 935 12.98 -49.96 -34.08
CA GLU A 935 13.46 -50.49 -35.36
C GLU A 935 12.26 -51.01 -36.15
N ASN A 936 11.96 -50.36 -37.27
CA ASN A 936 10.92 -50.77 -38.19
C ASN A 936 11.34 -52.10 -38.83
N ARG A 937 10.66 -53.19 -38.48
CA ARG A 937 10.99 -54.55 -38.93
C ARG A 937 10.83 -54.77 -40.43
N ILE A 938 10.19 -53.84 -41.14
CA ILE A 938 9.96 -53.90 -42.59
C ILE A 938 11.02 -53.10 -43.34
N THR A 939 11.40 -51.93 -42.84
CA THR A 939 12.36 -51.04 -43.51
C THR A 939 13.79 -51.14 -42.96
N GLY A 940 13.98 -51.76 -41.79
CA GLY A 940 15.26 -51.83 -41.08
C GLY A 940 15.70 -50.51 -40.43
N ASN A 941 14.91 -49.44 -40.55
CA ASN A 941 15.25 -48.12 -40.06
C ASN A 941 14.79 -47.91 -38.62
N LYS A 942 15.57 -47.14 -37.84
CA LYS A 942 15.14 -46.66 -36.53
C LYS A 942 14.22 -45.46 -36.71
N GLU A 943 12.94 -45.64 -36.38
CA GLU A 943 11.91 -44.62 -36.44
C GLU A 943 11.53 -44.15 -35.02
N GLU A 944 11.24 -42.86 -34.88
CA GLU A 944 10.72 -42.32 -33.61
C GLU A 944 9.22 -42.54 -33.53
N LYS A 945 8.79 -43.38 -32.58
CA LYS A 945 7.38 -43.71 -32.33
C LYS A 945 6.93 -43.12 -31.00
N LEU A 946 5.82 -42.38 -31.04
CA LEU A 946 5.13 -41.88 -29.86
C LEU A 946 4.63 -43.05 -28.98
N ILE A 947 4.93 -43.02 -27.67
CA ILE A 947 4.36 -43.96 -26.68
C ILE A 947 2.94 -43.52 -26.35
N THR A 948 1.96 -44.38 -26.61
CA THR A 948 0.56 -44.14 -26.24
C THR A 948 0.33 -44.32 -24.74
N LEU A 949 -0.68 -43.68 -24.13
CA LEU A 949 -0.96 -43.86 -22.69
C LEU A 949 -1.23 -45.34 -22.34
N LYS A 950 -1.82 -46.11 -23.25
CA LYS A 950 -2.06 -47.55 -23.09
C LYS A 950 -0.76 -48.36 -23.09
N GLU A 951 0.22 -48.01 -23.93
CA GLU A 951 1.56 -48.61 -23.89
C GLU A 951 2.32 -48.19 -22.62
N ALA A 952 2.24 -46.92 -22.22
CA ALA A 952 2.86 -46.40 -21.00
C ALA A 952 2.35 -47.10 -19.73
N SER A 953 1.05 -47.37 -19.68
CA SER A 953 0.41 -48.18 -18.65
C SER A 953 0.96 -49.60 -18.62
N ARG A 954 1.11 -50.26 -19.78
CA ARG A 954 1.72 -51.61 -19.87
C ARG A 954 3.20 -51.63 -19.45
N LEU A 955 3.92 -50.55 -19.68
CA LEU A 955 5.34 -50.40 -19.34
C LEU A 955 5.58 -49.88 -17.92
N GLY A 956 4.53 -49.54 -17.16
CA GLY A 956 4.63 -49.03 -15.79
C GLY A 956 5.14 -47.58 -15.67
N ILE A 957 5.09 -46.79 -16.75
CA ILE A 957 5.62 -45.42 -16.82
C ILE A 957 4.52 -44.35 -17.04
N LEU A 958 3.26 -44.71 -16.79
CA LEU A 958 2.10 -43.84 -17.03
C LEU A 958 2.19 -42.51 -16.25
N ASP A 959 2.54 -42.55 -14.97
CA ASP A 959 2.67 -41.34 -14.14
C ASP A 959 3.78 -40.40 -14.62
N GLU A 960 4.91 -40.94 -15.06
CA GLU A 960 6.01 -40.13 -15.61
C GLU A 960 5.56 -39.40 -16.88
N GLN A 961 4.82 -40.10 -17.75
CA GLN A 961 4.29 -39.52 -18.98
C GLN A 961 3.24 -38.43 -18.70
N LEU A 962 2.30 -38.67 -17.80
CA LEU A 962 1.29 -37.68 -17.38
C LEU A 962 1.93 -36.45 -16.73
N THR A 963 2.94 -36.64 -15.87
CA THR A 963 3.71 -35.54 -15.25
C THR A 963 4.36 -34.64 -16.31
N LYS A 964 4.95 -35.22 -17.37
CA LYS A 964 5.55 -34.47 -18.47
C LYS A 964 4.52 -33.69 -19.28
N ILE A 965 3.34 -34.27 -19.48
CA ILE A 965 2.21 -33.60 -20.14
C ILE A 965 1.77 -32.38 -19.33
N VAL A 966 1.53 -32.55 -18.03
CA VAL A 966 1.10 -31.44 -17.15
C VAL A 966 2.17 -30.37 -17.00
N ASN A 967 3.45 -30.73 -16.91
CA ASN A 967 4.54 -29.74 -16.87
C ASN A 967 4.64 -28.90 -18.13
N LYS A 968 4.31 -29.46 -19.31
CA LYS A 968 4.22 -28.65 -20.53
C LYS A 968 3.05 -27.68 -20.46
N ILE A 969 1.86 -28.18 -20.09
CA ILE A 969 0.68 -27.33 -19.93
C ILE A 969 0.99 -26.18 -18.97
N LEU A 970 1.67 -26.44 -17.85
CA LEU A 970 2.09 -25.43 -16.88
C LEU A 970 3.05 -24.38 -17.46
N ARG A 971 4.04 -24.79 -18.28
CA ARG A 971 4.95 -23.84 -18.96
C ARG A 971 4.23 -22.97 -19.99
N ASP A 972 3.16 -23.49 -20.57
CA ASP A 972 2.37 -22.83 -21.59
C ASP A 972 1.32 -21.85 -21.02
N ILE A 973 1.02 -21.91 -19.72
CA ILE A 973 0.14 -20.99 -18.96
C ILE A 973 0.93 -19.77 -18.50
#